data_AF-A0A179HV55-F1
#
_entry.id   AF-A0A179HV55-F1
#
_cell.length_a   1.000
_cell.length_b   1.000
_cell.length_c   1.000
_cell.angle_alpha   90.00
_cell.angle_beta   90.00
_cell.angle_gamma   90.00
#
_symmetry.space_group_name_H-M   'P 1'
#
loop_
_entity.id
_entity.type
_entity.pdbx_description
1 polymer ?
#
loop_
_entity_poly.entity_id
_entity_poly.type
_entity_poly.pdbx_seq_one_letter_code
_entity_poly.pdbx_strand_id
1 'polypeptide(L)'
;MGSIAQHHAAPTSLAMSALRRPLLLNDAAQTWTAPTALTAEEKDAIDKFHGQFPGGPTRLVRLDDVAREIGVAAVYLKDESHRFGLPAFKILGASWGTYRALVKRLNLPIVTPLSALKEALAADTITLYAASEGNHGRAVARMGALLSIPAEIHVPHDMHRTTKEALESEGAKVVVGRGTYDDALETAKRAAEGEGGLLVQDFSFEGYEDIPKWIVDGYMTMLREIDVQLKDSPPSLVVSPAGVGSFAQSVVSHFKQEGSHTKVMTVEPDTAACVYKSIRKNELVTVQTYATVMAGLDCGTPSPIAWPILKAGVDACSTVSDWEAHQATEYLKTRGVFPGTCAAAPLAAVRRLTKGDRASLGLDSSSVVVLLCTEGTKEYQIPMDVSMDDAVELTQALVRINSANPSLGSVPGPGESEIARYIGAWLEHRDIETHWIEPTKGRPSVVGVVRGSGGGKSLMFNGHIDTVTTLGYDDDPLSGEIRDGKLYGRGADDMKSGVAAALVALAGAKTQNLSGDVIFTGVADEEALSIGTEQVLEAGWRADGAIVNEPTAEVIVHAHKGFVWAEVDIHGVAAHGSLPSAGVDAITRAGYFLVELDKYSDRLRQGWDDPVMAPTVHASTIKGGEEPSSYPALCTVVLERRTVGGETRGTVEAELRDILDKLSKTVRDFRYDLRITFDRPPFSIDTDHPFAALVSGIVTESLGKQAKFIREPFWTDCALLASKDIPVLLWGPKGDGLHAKEEWADVESIQRVATVLGRVAGKFCA
;
A
#
# COMPACT_ATOMS: atom_id res chain seq x y z
N MET A 1 -37.73 -15.08 21.99
CA MET A 1 -38.36 -14.42 20.82
C MET A 1 -37.58 -13.13 20.60
N GLY A 2 -36.85 -12.88 19.53
CA GLY A 2 -36.51 -13.67 18.35
C GLY A 2 -35.01 -13.55 18.06
N SER A 3 -34.44 -14.65 17.61
CA SER A 3 -33.06 -14.79 17.11
C SER A 3 -33.01 -14.21 15.70
N ILE A 4 -32.14 -13.23 15.46
CA ILE A 4 -31.79 -12.78 14.12
C ILE A 4 -30.73 -13.76 13.61
N ALA A 5 -31.18 -14.78 12.91
CA ALA A 5 -30.33 -15.67 12.14
C ALA A 5 -29.79 -14.89 10.95
N GLN A 6 -28.51 -14.52 11.00
CA GLN A 6 -27.75 -14.14 9.81
C GLN A 6 -27.68 -15.37 8.90
N HIS A 7 -28.44 -15.35 7.81
CA HIS A 7 -28.26 -16.29 6.73
C HIS A 7 -26.91 -16.02 6.06
N HIS A 8 -25.87 -16.74 6.47
CA HIS A 8 -24.67 -16.91 5.66
C HIS A 8 -25.08 -17.61 4.35
N ALA A 9 -25.18 -16.85 3.27
CA ALA A 9 -25.15 -17.39 1.93
C ALA A 9 -23.82 -18.16 1.77
N ALA A 10 -23.89 -19.37 1.23
CA ALA A 10 -22.71 -20.12 0.84
C ALA A 10 -21.84 -19.27 -0.11
N PRO A 11 -20.50 -19.34 -0.03
CA PRO A 11 -19.65 -18.54 -0.89
C PRO A 11 -19.95 -18.90 -2.35
N THR A 12 -20.54 -17.96 -3.07
CA THR A 12 -20.53 -17.91 -4.53
C THR A 12 -19.09 -18.13 -4.95
N SER A 13 -18.86 -19.15 -5.78
CA SER A 13 -17.60 -19.41 -6.47
C SER A 13 -16.94 -18.08 -6.83
N LEU A 14 -15.88 -17.70 -6.10
CA LEU A 14 -15.04 -16.54 -6.40
C LEU A 14 -14.61 -16.69 -7.86
N ALA A 15 -15.25 -15.94 -8.76
CA ALA A 15 -14.80 -15.85 -10.14
C ALA A 15 -13.40 -15.22 -10.05
N MET A 16 -12.37 -16.03 -10.29
CA MET A 16 -10.99 -15.54 -10.25
C MET A 16 -10.87 -14.41 -11.27
N SER A 17 -10.39 -13.23 -10.84
CA SER A 17 -10.08 -12.12 -11.75
C SER A 17 -9.24 -12.65 -12.91
N ALA A 18 -9.62 -12.34 -14.15
CA ALA A 18 -8.88 -12.75 -15.33
C ALA A 18 -7.54 -12.00 -15.48
N LEU A 19 -7.38 -10.89 -14.76
CA LEU A 19 -6.25 -9.96 -14.86
C LEU A 19 -5.20 -10.13 -13.75
N ARG A 20 -5.47 -11.02 -12.80
CA ARG A 20 -4.60 -11.34 -11.67
C ARG A 20 -3.18 -11.72 -12.09
N ARG A 21 -2.24 -11.59 -11.16
CA ARG A 21 -0.88 -12.10 -11.31
C ARG A 21 -0.91 -13.60 -11.64
N PRO A 22 -0.28 -14.04 -12.75
CA PRO A 22 -0.26 -15.43 -13.15
C PRO A 22 0.66 -16.26 -12.23
N LEU A 23 0.51 -17.59 -12.29
CA LEU A 23 1.51 -18.49 -11.76
C LEU A 23 2.79 -18.37 -12.59
N LEU A 24 3.94 -18.19 -11.94
CA LEU A 24 5.23 -18.23 -12.61
C LEU A 24 5.77 -19.66 -12.56
N LEU A 25 5.98 -20.26 -13.73
CA LEU A 25 6.60 -21.58 -13.87
C LEU A 25 8.09 -21.45 -14.14
N ASN A 26 8.88 -22.37 -13.60
CA ASN A 26 10.32 -22.46 -13.83
C ASN A 26 10.68 -23.87 -14.32
N ASP A 27 10.64 -24.06 -15.63
CA ASP A 27 10.88 -25.37 -16.24
C ASP A 27 12.31 -25.89 -15.98
N ALA A 28 13.27 -24.98 -15.80
CA ALA A 28 14.66 -25.35 -15.51
C ALA A 28 14.80 -26.06 -14.14
N ALA A 29 13.89 -25.82 -13.21
CA ALA A 29 13.90 -26.47 -11.90
C ALA A 29 13.52 -27.95 -11.96
N GLN A 30 12.80 -28.41 -12.99
CA GLN A 30 12.32 -29.79 -13.06
C GLN A 30 13.47 -30.81 -13.08
N THR A 31 14.57 -30.48 -13.75
CA THR A 31 15.75 -31.33 -13.88
C THR A 31 16.89 -30.94 -12.95
N TRP A 32 16.70 -29.90 -12.13
CA TRP A 32 17.74 -29.40 -11.25
C TRP A 32 17.77 -30.17 -9.92
N THR A 33 18.98 -30.49 -9.47
CA THR A 33 19.23 -31.15 -8.19
C THR A 33 20.04 -30.22 -7.29
N ALA A 34 19.65 -30.15 -6.02
CA ALA A 34 20.30 -29.29 -5.05
C ALA A 34 21.79 -29.64 -4.85
N PRO A 35 22.71 -28.67 -4.99
CA PRO A 35 24.13 -28.90 -4.79
C PRO A 35 24.40 -29.04 -3.30
N THR A 36 24.71 -30.28 -2.89
CA THR A 36 25.06 -30.71 -1.52
C THR A 36 23.84 -30.93 -0.62
N ALA A 37 23.45 -32.19 -0.46
CA ALA A 37 22.65 -32.60 0.69
C ALA A 37 23.57 -32.68 1.92
N LEU A 38 23.07 -32.25 3.10
CA LEU A 38 23.71 -32.56 4.38
C LEU A 38 24.08 -34.04 4.44
N THR A 39 25.25 -34.35 4.99
CA THR A 39 25.68 -35.75 5.13
C THR A 39 24.74 -36.52 6.05
N ALA A 40 24.78 -37.84 6.01
CA ALA A 40 23.98 -38.66 6.91
C ALA A 40 24.29 -38.37 8.39
N GLU A 41 25.56 -38.05 8.70
CA GLU A 41 26.01 -37.69 10.04
C GLU A 41 25.47 -36.31 10.48
N GLU A 42 25.47 -35.32 9.59
CA GLU A 42 24.92 -33.99 9.89
C GLU A 42 23.40 -34.06 10.13
N LYS A 43 22.70 -34.83 9.29
CA LYS A 43 21.27 -35.15 9.42
C LYS A 43 20.97 -35.81 10.78
N ASP A 44 21.74 -36.83 11.15
CA ASP A 44 21.59 -37.52 12.43
C ASP A 44 21.90 -36.60 13.64
N ALA A 45 22.88 -35.70 13.51
CA ALA A 45 23.18 -34.72 14.56
C ALA A 45 22.01 -33.76 14.81
N ILE A 46 21.36 -33.27 13.74
CA ILE A 46 20.16 -32.41 13.85
C ILE A 46 19.02 -33.15 14.54
N ASP A 47 18.74 -34.39 14.15
CA ASP A 47 17.64 -35.16 14.75
C ASP A 47 17.90 -35.45 16.23
N LYS A 48 19.14 -35.83 16.58
CA LYS A 48 19.55 -36.03 17.98
C LYS A 48 19.47 -34.75 18.80
N PHE A 49 19.77 -33.61 18.20
CA PHE A 49 19.61 -32.32 18.85
C PHE A 49 18.14 -32.00 19.10
N HIS A 50 17.30 -32.00 18.07
CA HIS A 50 15.87 -31.69 18.21
C HIS A 50 15.09 -32.73 19.00
N GLY A 51 15.54 -33.99 19.04
CA GLY A 51 14.97 -35.04 19.89
C GLY A 51 15.11 -34.78 21.40
N GLN A 52 15.93 -33.80 21.81
CA GLN A 52 16.02 -33.36 23.20
C GLN A 52 14.91 -32.37 23.60
N PHE A 53 14.17 -31.81 22.64
CA PHE A 53 13.06 -30.89 22.90
C PHE A 53 11.76 -31.66 23.18
N PRO A 54 10.88 -31.15 24.05
CA PRO A 54 9.57 -31.75 24.27
C PRO A 54 8.66 -31.56 23.04
N GLY A 55 7.80 -32.56 22.76
CA GLY A 55 6.72 -32.43 21.77
C GLY A 55 6.85 -33.30 20.51
N GLY A 56 8.05 -33.83 20.21
CA GLY A 56 8.28 -34.74 19.08
C GLY A 56 7.86 -34.16 17.71
N PRO A 57 7.66 -35.03 16.69
CA PRO A 57 7.17 -34.61 15.38
C PRO A 57 5.79 -33.96 15.44
N THR A 58 5.62 -32.84 14.73
CA THR A 58 4.31 -32.18 14.64
C THR A 58 3.33 -32.95 13.77
N ARG A 59 2.03 -32.69 13.97
CA ARG A 59 0.95 -33.36 13.25
C ARG A 59 0.98 -33.01 11.75
N LEU A 60 0.60 -33.99 10.94
CA LEU A 60 0.33 -33.84 9.52
C LEU A 60 -1.18 -34.00 9.31
N VAL A 61 -1.88 -32.89 9.06
CA VAL A 61 -3.35 -32.85 8.99
C VAL A 61 -3.80 -33.13 7.57
N ARG A 62 -4.70 -34.09 7.37
CA ARG A 62 -5.25 -34.42 6.05
C ARG A 62 -6.46 -33.53 5.73
N LEU A 63 -6.50 -32.97 4.52
CA LEU A 63 -7.55 -32.08 4.03
C LEU A 63 -8.28 -32.70 2.83
N ASP A 64 -9.14 -33.69 3.09
CA ASP A 64 -9.78 -34.52 2.04
C ASP A 64 -10.70 -33.74 1.09
N ASP A 65 -11.37 -32.70 1.59
CA ASP A 65 -12.22 -31.83 0.79
C ASP A 65 -11.39 -30.95 -0.15
N VAL A 66 -10.25 -30.41 0.29
CA VAL A 66 -9.32 -29.68 -0.59
C VAL A 66 -8.74 -30.61 -1.66
N ALA A 67 -8.40 -31.86 -1.30
CA ALA A 67 -7.92 -32.85 -2.26
C ALA A 67 -8.93 -33.12 -3.37
N ARG A 68 -10.23 -33.27 -3.02
CA ARG A 68 -11.32 -33.39 -3.99
C ARG A 68 -11.52 -32.13 -4.82
N GLU A 69 -11.41 -30.95 -4.21
CA GLU A 69 -11.55 -29.64 -4.86
C GLU A 69 -10.52 -29.47 -6.00
N ILE A 70 -9.26 -29.79 -5.74
CA ILE A 70 -8.17 -29.62 -6.73
C ILE A 70 -7.93 -30.86 -7.60
N GLY A 71 -8.54 -32.01 -7.27
CA GLY A 71 -8.51 -33.23 -8.06
C GLY A 71 -7.24 -34.08 -7.88
N VAL A 72 -6.69 -34.16 -6.66
CA VAL A 72 -5.50 -34.94 -6.32
C VAL A 72 -5.79 -36.06 -5.31
N ALA A 73 -4.85 -36.99 -5.10
CA ALA A 73 -5.04 -38.12 -4.19
C ALA A 73 -5.14 -37.69 -2.71
N ALA A 74 -4.31 -36.73 -2.31
CA ALA A 74 -4.28 -36.21 -0.95
C ALA A 74 -3.70 -34.81 -0.87
N VAL A 75 -4.22 -34.02 0.08
CA VAL A 75 -3.64 -32.76 0.52
C VAL A 75 -3.37 -32.89 2.01
N TYR A 76 -2.14 -32.61 2.42
CA TYR A 76 -1.72 -32.60 3.80
C TYR A 76 -1.22 -31.22 4.21
N LEU A 77 -1.46 -30.83 5.45
CA LEU A 77 -0.95 -29.61 6.07
C LEU A 77 0.00 -30.01 7.20
N LYS A 78 1.28 -29.65 7.08
CA LYS A 78 2.27 -29.82 8.14
C LYS A 78 2.13 -28.68 9.13
N ASP A 79 1.61 -28.96 10.32
CA ASP A 79 1.20 -27.93 11.27
C ASP A 79 2.27 -27.62 12.32
N GLU A 80 2.98 -26.50 12.13
CA GLU A 80 4.02 -26.01 13.03
C GLU A 80 3.51 -24.99 14.06
N SER A 81 2.17 -24.84 14.22
CA SER A 81 1.57 -23.86 15.14
C SER A 81 1.83 -24.10 16.64
N HIS A 82 2.52 -25.18 17.00
CA HIS A 82 2.85 -25.54 18.39
C HIS A 82 4.27 -26.14 18.54
N ARG A 83 5.17 -25.92 17.59
CA ARG A 83 6.50 -26.53 17.59
C ARG A 83 7.27 -26.20 18.88
N PHE A 84 7.60 -27.24 19.65
CA PHE A 84 8.34 -27.16 20.91
C PHE A 84 7.73 -26.17 21.93
N GLY A 85 6.41 -26.01 21.91
CA GLY A 85 5.68 -25.10 22.78
C GLY A 85 5.74 -23.63 22.35
N LEU A 86 6.22 -23.34 21.14
CA LEU A 86 6.16 -22.03 20.51
C LEU A 86 5.16 -22.05 19.34
N PRO A 87 4.49 -20.93 19.03
CA PRO A 87 3.48 -20.90 17.98
C PRO A 87 4.09 -20.74 16.57
N ALA A 88 5.27 -21.30 16.32
CA ALA A 88 5.94 -21.18 15.02
C ALA A 88 7.09 -22.17 14.83
N PHE A 89 7.36 -22.50 13.57
CA PHE A 89 8.46 -23.37 13.14
C PHE A 89 9.86 -22.81 13.42
N LYS A 90 10.00 -21.47 13.58
CA LYS A 90 11.30 -20.77 13.59
C LYS A 90 12.28 -21.29 14.65
N ILE A 91 11.76 -21.90 15.71
CA ILE A 91 12.58 -22.56 16.74
C ILE A 91 13.47 -23.67 16.19
N LEU A 92 13.07 -24.41 15.15
CA LEU A 92 13.91 -25.45 14.54
C LEU A 92 15.23 -24.88 14.03
N GLY A 93 15.17 -23.84 13.18
CA GLY A 93 16.37 -23.22 12.64
C GLY A 93 17.15 -22.43 13.68
N ALA A 94 16.48 -21.53 14.41
CA ALA A 94 17.15 -20.67 15.39
C ALA A 94 17.84 -21.47 16.51
N SER A 95 17.23 -22.57 16.97
CA SER A 95 17.85 -23.44 17.98
C SER A 95 19.08 -24.17 17.48
N TRP A 96 19.03 -24.76 16.28
CA TRP A 96 20.17 -25.44 15.69
C TRP A 96 21.32 -24.47 15.36
N GLY A 97 21.00 -23.30 14.79
CA GLY A 97 21.98 -22.24 14.51
C GLY A 97 22.68 -21.75 15.77
N THR A 98 21.92 -21.50 16.84
CA THR A 98 22.46 -21.11 18.16
C THR A 98 23.36 -22.22 18.71
N TYR A 99 22.88 -23.46 18.71
CA TYR A 99 23.61 -24.62 19.21
C TYR A 99 24.95 -24.81 18.47
N ARG A 100 24.93 -24.80 17.14
CA ARG A 100 26.14 -24.93 16.30
C ARG A 100 27.16 -23.85 16.59
N ALA A 101 26.71 -22.61 16.72
CA ALA A 101 27.58 -21.48 17.02
C ALA A 101 28.26 -21.62 18.39
N LEU A 102 27.52 -22.03 19.42
CA LEU A 102 28.04 -22.20 20.78
C LEU A 102 29.01 -23.39 20.86
N VAL A 103 28.65 -24.52 20.26
CA VAL A 103 29.52 -25.71 20.20
C VAL A 103 30.81 -25.41 19.45
N LYS A 104 30.76 -24.66 18.33
CA LYS A 104 31.95 -24.19 17.61
C LYS A 104 32.80 -23.26 18.47
N ARG A 105 32.19 -22.29 19.16
CA ARG A 105 32.87 -21.32 20.03
C ARG A 105 33.59 -21.99 21.20
N LEU A 106 32.97 -22.99 21.81
CA LEU A 106 33.53 -23.76 22.92
C LEU A 106 34.41 -24.94 22.48
N ASN A 107 34.59 -25.14 21.16
CA ASN A 107 35.32 -26.26 20.58
C ASN A 107 34.83 -27.63 21.08
N LEU A 108 33.51 -27.81 21.16
CA LEU A 108 32.84 -29.03 21.58
C LEU A 108 32.43 -29.89 20.37
N PRO A 109 32.18 -31.20 20.53
CA PRO A 109 31.61 -32.03 19.46
C PRO A 109 30.16 -31.63 19.10
N ILE A 110 29.79 -31.73 17.82
CA ILE A 110 28.43 -31.40 17.31
C ILE A 110 27.28 -32.26 17.87
N VAL A 111 27.61 -33.35 18.58
CA VAL A 111 26.64 -34.26 19.21
C VAL A 111 26.53 -34.03 20.73
N THR A 112 27.10 -32.94 21.24
CA THR A 112 27.08 -32.59 22.66
C THR A 112 25.63 -32.38 23.15
N PRO A 113 25.17 -33.09 24.20
CA PRO A 113 23.84 -32.88 24.77
C PRO A 113 23.64 -31.44 25.28
N LEU A 114 22.40 -30.93 25.23
CA LEU A 114 22.05 -29.58 25.70
C LEU A 114 22.42 -29.38 27.18
N SER A 115 22.31 -30.41 28.02
CA SER A 115 22.71 -30.34 29.43
C SER A 115 24.22 -30.14 29.58
N ALA A 116 25.04 -30.85 28.82
CA ALA A 116 26.49 -30.72 28.84
C ALA A 116 26.94 -29.38 28.25
N LEU A 117 26.27 -28.90 27.19
CA LEU A 117 26.52 -27.57 26.64
C LEU A 117 26.20 -26.48 27.69
N LYS A 118 25.07 -26.60 28.37
CA LYS A 118 24.68 -25.70 29.46
C LYS A 118 25.70 -25.67 30.59
N GLU A 119 26.23 -26.82 31.00
CA GLU A 119 27.30 -26.90 32.01
C GLU A 119 28.58 -26.22 31.53
N ALA A 120 28.98 -26.42 30.26
CA ALA A 120 30.15 -25.77 29.68
C ALA A 120 30.01 -24.24 29.60
N LEU A 121 28.80 -23.74 29.35
CA LEU A 121 28.50 -22.31 29.29
C LEU A 121 28.52 -21.63 30.66
N ALA A 122 28.41 -22.37 31.77
CA ALA A 122 28.42 -21.78 33.11
C ALA A 122 29.73 -21.08 33.47
N ALA A 123 30.83 -21.40 32.75
CA ALA A 123 32.14 -20.80 32.92
C ALA A 123 32.45 -19.68 31.91
N ASP A 124 31.52 -19.38 30.98
CA ASP A 124 31.69 -18.39 29.91
C ASP A 124 30.65 -17.27 30.06
N THR A 125 30.97 -16.07 29.60
CA THR A 125 30.07 -14.92 29.61
C THR A 125 29.55 -14.72 28.19
N ILE A 126 28.57 -15.51 27.77
CA ILE A 126 27.97 -15.40 26.42
C ILE A 126 26.58 -14.78 26.51
N THR A 127 26.28 -13.83 25.61
CA THR A 127 24.94 -13.26 25.43
C THR A 127 24.49 -13.42 23.98
N LEU A 128 23.26 -13.89 23.78
CA LEU A 128 22.65 -14.02 22.46
C LEU A 128 22.03 -12.68 22.04
N TYR A 129 22.28 -12.27 20.80
CA TYR A 129 21.69 -11.07 20.21
C TYR A 129 20.94 -11.43 18.93
N ALA A 130 19.77 -10.83 18.70
CA ALA A 130 19.07 -10.94 17.43
C ALA A 130 18.18 -9.71 17.19
N ALA A 131 17.89 -9.42 15.92
CA ALA A 131 16.82 -8.50 15.56
C ALA A 131 15.62 -9.29 15.06
N SER A 132 14.42 -8.92 15.51
CA SER A 132 13.21 -9.69 15.19
C SER A 132 11.94 -8.89 15.36
N GLU A 133 11.00 -9.08 14.45
CA GLU A 133 9.62 -8.61 14.60
C GLU A 133 8.61 -9.68 15.02
N GLY A 134 9.08 -10.86 15.42
CA GLY A 134 8.19 -11.88 15.98
C GLY A 134 8.88 -13.19 16.33
N ASN A 135 8.62 -14.22 15.54
CA ASN A 135 8.89 -15.61 15.91
C ASN A 135 10.38 -15.98 16.00
N HIS A 136 11.27 -15.28 15.28
CA HIS A 136 12.73 -15.56 15.32
C HIS A 136 13.32 -15.19 16.68
N GLY A 137 13.06 -13.97 17.14
CA GLY A 137 13.53 -13.49 18.44
C GLY A 137 12.98 -14.32 19.59
N ARG A 138 11.72 -14.77 19.51
CA ARG A 138 11.15 -15.70 20.52
C ARG A 138 11.89 -17.02 20.58
N ALA A 139 12.31 -17.54 19.43
CA ALA A 139 13.07 -18.77 19.37
C ALA A 139 14.49 -18.61 19.95
N VAL A 140 15.18 -17.50 19.64
CA VAL A 140 16.49 -17.18 20.22
C VAL A 140 16.38 -16.97 21.74
N ALA A 141 15.35 -16.26 22.18
CA ALA A 141 15.06 -16.06 23.61
C ALA A 141 14.83 -17.39 24.35
N ARG A 142 14.01 -18.28 23.77
CA ARG A 142 13.76 -19.62 24.31
C ARG A 142 15.05 -20.43 24.45
N MET A 143 15.98 -20.30 23.49
CA MET A 143 17.29 -20.94 23.59
C MET A 143 18.16 -20.37 24.70
N GLY A 144 18.17 -19.04 24.86
CA GLY A 144 18.83 -18.39 25.99
C GLY A 144 18.31 -18.94 27.33
N ALA A 145 16.98 -19.03 27.48
CA ALA A 145 16.35 -19.58 28.66
C ALA A 145 16.73 -21.06 28.93
N LEU A 146 16.71 -21.91 27.90
CA LEU A 146 17.07 -23.34 28.02
C LEU A 146 18.53 -23.51 28.47
N LEU A 147 19.44 -22.74 27.89
CA LEU A 147 20.88 -22.78 28.16
C LEU A 147 21.29 -21.92 29.36
N SER A 148 20.36 -21.19 29.97
CA SER A 148 20.60 -20.25 31.07
C SER A 148 21.66 -19.17 30.74
N ILE A 149 21.61 -18.65 29.52
CA ILE A 149 22.39 -17.49 29.07
C ILE A 149 21.45 -16.34 28.67
N PRO A 150 21.86 -15.07 28.84
CA PRO A 150 21.03 -13.93 28.47
C PRO A 150 20.74 -13.89 26.95
N ALA A 151 19.55 -13.41 26.60
CA ALA A 151 19.18 -13.09 25.22
C ALA A 151 18.67 -11.65 25.15
N GLU A 152 19.24 -10.85 24.26
CA GLU A 152 18.85 -9.48 23.96
C GLU A 152 18.27 -9.39 22.56
N ILE A 153 17.00 -8.96 22.45
CA ILE A 153 16.28 -8.90 21.18
C ILE A 153 16.01 -7.44 20.83
N HIS A 154 16.59 -6.98 19.73
CA HIS A 154 16.40 -5.64 19.22
C HIS A 154 15.18 -5.59 18.31
N VAL A 155 14.32 -4.61 18.55
CA VAL A 155 13.04 -4.46 17.86
C VAL A 155 12.86 -3.03 17.37
N PRO A 156 12.14 -2.79 16.26
CA PRO A 156 11.85 -1.44 15.79
C PRO A 156 10.94 -0.68 16.75
N HIS A 157 10.89 0.64 16.58
CA HIS A 157 10.10 1.54 17.42
C HIS A 157 8.61 1.15 17.42
N ASP A 158 8.07 0.93 16.22
CA ASP A 158 6.63 0.79 15.97
C ASP A 158 6.08 -0.63 16.21
N MET A 159 6.91 -1.56 16.72
CA MET A 159 6.46 -2.91 17.04
C MET A 159 5.30 -2.89 18.07
N HIS A 160 4.25 -3.65 17.75
CA HIS A 160 3.07 -3.80 18.60
C HIS A 160 3.40 -4.36 20.00
N ARG A 161 2.69 -3.86 21.01
CA ARG A 161 2.93 -4.18 22.42
C ARG A 161 2.86 -5.68 22.72
N THR A 162 1.87 -6.38 22.17
CA THR A 162 1.69 -7.82 22.40
C THR A 162 2.87 -8.66 21.87
N THR A 163 3.53 -8.21 20.80
CA THR A 163 4.73 -8.86 20.26
C THR A 163 5.93 -8.67 21.19
N LYS A 164 6.08 -7.47 21.77
CA LYS A 164 7.13 -7.17 22.77
C LYS A 164 6.94 -8.04 24.02
N GLU A 165 5.71 -8.09 24.55
CA GLU A 165 5.36 -8.92 25.71
C GLU A 165 5.60 -10.41 25.43
N ALA A 166 5.30 -10.89 24.22
CA ALA A 166 5.58 -12.26 23.82
C ALA A 166 7.08 -12.59 23.82
N LEU A 167 7.96 -11.65 23.42
CA LEU A 167 9.42 -11.81 23.51
C LEU A 167 9.90 -11.82 24.96
N GLU A 168 9.45 -10.88 25.78
CA GLU A 168 9.80 -10.78 27.20
C GLU A 168 9.37 -12.03 27.98
N SER A 169 8.21 -12.61 27.64
CA SER A 169 7.72 -13.84 28.27
C SER A 169 8.62 -15.07 28.04
N GLU A 170 9.48 -15.03 27.01
CA GLU A 170 10.49 -16.06 26.74
C GLU A 170 11.80 -15.81 27.50
N GLY A 171 11.88 -14.74 28.31
CA GLY A 171 13.06 -14.36 29.08
C GLY A 171 14.03 -13.42 28.36
N ALA A 172 13.62 -12.82 27.22
CA ALA A 172 14.44 -11.85 26.51
C ALA A 172 14.47 -10.48 27.20
N LYS A 173 15.62 -9.82 27.14
CA LYS A 173 15.71 -8.37 27.27
C LYS A 173 15.35 -7.75 25.91
N VAL A 174 14.22 -7.06 25.83
CA VAL A 174 13.79 -6.39 24.59
C VAL A 174 14.36 -4.97 24.56
N VAL A 175 15.08 -4.64 23.49
CA VAL A 175 15.64 -3.31 23.26
C VAL A 175 14.91 -2.66 22.09
N VAL A 176 14.10 -1.66 22.41
CA VAL A 176 13.33 -0.91 21.41
C VAL A 176 14.24 0.14 20.77
N GLY A 177 14.52 -0.03 19.48
CA GLY A 177 15.25 0.92 18.65
C GLY A 177 14.44 2.18 18.37
N ARG A 178 15.10 3.20 17.82
CA ARG A 178 14.47 4.48 17.42
C ARG A 178 13.92 4.48 15.99
N GLY A 179 14.10 3.39 15.25
CA GLY A 179 13.85 3.35 13.82
C GLY A 179 13.23 2.04 13.35
N THR A 180 13.55 1.70 12.11
CA THR A 180 13.03 0.57 11.32
C THR A 180 13.61 -0.78 11.75
N TYR A 181 13.15 -1.86 11.11
CA TYR A 181 13.72 -3.20 11.31
C TYR A 181 15.21 -3.25 10.97
N ASP A 182 15.64 -2.57 9.89
CA ASP A 182 17.05 -2.51 9.50
C ASP A 182 17.91 -1.81 10.55
N ASP A 183 17.36 -0.77 11.21
CA ASP A 183 18.02 -0.11 12.35
C ASP A 183 18.15 -1.06 13.55
N ALA A 184 17.14 -1.90 13.79
CA ALA A 184 17.19 -2.92 14.84
C ALA A 184 18.25 -3.99 14.54
N LEU A 185 18.40 -4.41 13.28
CA LEU A 185 19.44 -5.33 12.83
C LEU A 185 20.84 -4.77 13.07
N GLU A 186 21.08 -3.53 12.65
CA GLU A 186 22.38 -2.87 12.85
C GLU A 186 22.66 -2.66 14.35
N THR A 187 21.65 -2.33 15.14
CA THR A 187 21.80 -2.20 16.61
C THR A 187 22.13 -3.54 17.26
N ALA A 188 21.46 -4.62 16.86
CA ALA A 188 21.76 -5.97 17.36
C ALA A 188 23.17 -6.42 16.99
N LYS A 189 23.60 -6.13 15.76
CA LYS A 189 24.95 -6.43 15.28
C LYS A 189 26.00 -5.71 16.13
N ARG A 190 25.86 -4.40 16.34
CA ARG A 190 26.76 -3.61 17.19
C ARG A 190 26.78 -4.09 18.64
N ALA A 191 25.62 -4.45 19.19
CA ALA A 191 25.54 -4.99 20.54
C ALA A 191 26.27 -6.34 20.66
N ALA A 192 26.23 -7.16 19.61
CA ALA A 192 26.94 -8.44 19.54
C ALA A 192 28.47 -8.33 19.38
N GLU A 193 29.02 -7.15 19.04
CA GLU A 193 30.48 -6.92 18.95
C GLU A 193 31.16 -6.82 20.33
N GLY A 194 30.37 -6.68 21.41
CA GLY A 194 30.87 -6.69 22.78
C GLY A 194 31.49 -8.03 23.19
N GLU A 195 32.31 -8.01 24.26
CA GLU A 195 32.90 -9.23 24.82
C GLU A 195 31.78 -10.21 25.20
N GLY A 196 31.85 -11.44 24.69
CA GLY A 196 30.81 -12.45 24.93
C GLY A 196 29.62 -12.43 23.97
N GLY A 197 29.53 -11.49 23.04
CA GLY A 197 28.39 -11.40 22.13
C GLY A 197 28.33 -12.52 21.10
N LEU A 198 27.11 -12.99 20.82
CA LEU A 198 26.81 -13.92 19.73
C LEU A 198 25.53 -13.48 19.00
N LEU A 199 25.69 -12.95 17.79
CA LEU A 199 24.57 -12.63 16.91
C LEU A 199 23.96 -13.91 16.33
N VAL A 200 22.64 -14.07 16.43
CA VAL A 200 21.87 -15.17 15.84
C VAL A 200 20.77 -14.61 14.95
N GLN A 201 21.06 -14.38 13.67
CA GLN A 201 20.12 -13.85 12.68
C GLN A 201 19.85 -14.87 11.56
N ASP A 202 18.60 -14.94 11.12
CA ASP A 202 18.12 -15.80 10.01
C ASP A 202 18.34 -15.21 8.59
N PHE A 203 19.05 -14.07 8.52
CA PHE A 203 19.43 -13.37 7.29
C PHE A 203 20.97 -13.26 7.19
N SER A 204 21.50 -13.52 6.00
CA SER A 204 22.94 -13.48 5.72
C SER A 204 23.40 -12.13 5.16
N PHE A 205 24.58 -11.71 5.56
CA PHE A 205 25.32 -10.58 4.95
C PHE A 205 26.79 -10.96 4.83
N GLU A 206 27.58 -10.13 4.14
CA GLU A 206 29.00 -10.40 3.90
C GLU A 206 29.76 -10.63 5.21
N GLY A 207 30.38 -11.81 5.34
CA GLY A 207 31.10 -12.24 6.53
C GLY A 207 30.23 -12.87 7.62
N TYR A 208 28.92 -13.07 7.36
CA TYR A 208 27.97 -13.72 8.27
C TYR A 208 27.09 -14.73 7.52
N GLU A 209 27.67 -15.87 7.14
CA GLU A 209 26.98 -16.91 6.37
C GLU A 209 26.78 -18.22 7.17
N ASP A 210 27.65 -18.50 8.15
CA ASP A 210 27.65 -19.77 8.89
C ASP A 210 26.35 -19.99 9.68
N ILE A 211 25.97 -19.03 10.53
CA ILE A 211 24.76 -19.14 11.36
C ILE A 211 23.48 -19.18 10.52
N PRO A 212 23.29 -18.31 9.51
CA PRO A 212 22.16 -18.42 8.59
C PRO A 212 22.08 -19.79 7.90
N LYS A 213 23.21 -20.36 7.43
CA LYS A 213 23.24 -21.71 6.85
C LYS A 213 22.81 -22.77 7.87
N TRP A 214 23.30 -22.70 9.11
CA TRP A 214 22.85 -23.63 10.15
C TRP A 214 21.38 -23.44 10.49
N ILE A 215 20.84 -22.21 10.46
CA ILE A 215 19.40 -21.99 10.65
C ILE A 215 18.61 -22.71 9.55
N VAL A 216 19.05 -22.63 8.28
CA VAL A 216 18.46 -23.36 7.15
C VAL A 216 18.50 -24.88 7.36
N ASP A 217 19.63 -25.40 7.84
CA ASP A 217 19.80 -26.83 8.16
C ASP A 217 18.80 -27.30 9.22
N GLY A 218 18.57 -26.50 10.26
CA GLY A 218 17.68 -26.86 11.36
C GLY A 218 16.23 -27.07 10.91
N TYR A 219 15.77 -26.28 9.93
CA TYR A 219 14.43 -26.43 9.35
C TYR A 219 14.19 -27.78 8.66
N MET A 220 15.25 -28.48 8.22
CA MET A 220 15.12 -29.79 7.55
C MET A 220 14.46 -30.85 8.42
N THR A 221 14.47 -30.68 9.74
CA THR A 221 13.79 -31.56 10.69
C THR A 221 12.32 -31.78 10.31
N MET A 222 11.57 -30.69 10.01
CA MET A 222 10.16 -30.83 9.67
C MET A 222 9.96 -31.56 8.33
N LEU A 223 10.90 -31.39 7.38
CA LEU A 223 10.83 -31.95 6.05
C LEU A 223 11.09 -33.47 6.08
N ARG A 224 12.03 -33.89 6.93
CA ARG A 224 12.30 -35.30 7.20
C ARG A 224 11.19 -35.96 8.02
N GLU A 225 10.55 -35.23 8.93
CA GLU A 225 9.33 -35.71 9.57
C GLU A 225 8.23 -35.98 8.54
N ILE A 226 8.08 -35.13 7.51
CA ILE A 226 7.14 -35.37 6.41
C ILE A 226 7.50 -36.67 5.67
N ASP A 227 8.78 -36.89 5.32
CA ASP A 227 9.20 -38.13 4.65
C ASP A 227 8.85 -39.39 5.48
N VAL A 228 9.04 -39.33 6.80
CA VAL A 228 8.69 -40.44 7.70
C VAL A 228 7.17 -40.63 7.78
N GLN A 229 6.42 -39.53 7.88
CA GLN A 229 4.95 -39.54 7.98
C GLN A 229 4.28 -39.96 6.67
N LEU A 230 4.93 -39.77 5.52
CA LEU A 230 4.42 -40.06 4.17
C LEU A 230 5.28 -41.08 3.40
N LYS A 231 5.98 -41.97 4.11
CA LYS A 231 6.94 -42.93 3.53
C LYS A 231 6.40 -43.71 2.32
N ASP A 232 5.13 -44.11 2.36
CA ASP A 232 4.49 -44.91 1.30
C ASP A 232 3.81 -44.06 0.21
N SER A 233 3.79 -42.73 0.37
CA SER A 233 3.11 -41.79 -0.51
C SER A 233 3.86 -40.44 -0.55
N PRO A 234 5.09 -40.40 -1.10
CA PRO A 234 5.92 -39.20 -1.08
C PRO A 234 5.23 -38.02 -1.79
N PRO A 235 5.49 -36.78 -1.37
CA PRO A 235 4.84 -35.61 -1.97
C PRO A 235 5.19 -35.46 -3.45
N SER A 236 4.18 -35.20 -4.28
CA SER A 236 4.36 -34.74 -5.66
C SER A 236 4.63 -33.24 -5.71
N LEU A 237 4.05 -32.48 -4.78
CA LEU A 237 4.22 -31.04 -4.64
C LEU A 237 4.28 -30.62 -3.17
N VAL A 238 5.21 -29.74 -2.83
CA VAL A 238 5.28 -29.06 -1.53
C VAL A 238 5.13 -27.57 -1.75
N VAL A 239 4.26 -26.94 -0.97
CA VAL A 239 3.96 -25.51 -1.06
C VAL A 239 4.51 -24.78 0.16
N SER A 240 5.52 -23.96 -0.07
CA SER A 240 6.25 -23.23 0.96
C SER A 240 5.88 -21.75 0.95
N PRO A 241 5.46 -21.17 2.08
CA PRO A 241 5.46 -19.72 2.20
C PRO A 241 6.91 -19.20 2.12
N ALA A 242 7.11 -18.04 1.49
CA ALA A 242 8.40 -17.40 1.32
C ALA A 242 8.36 -15.94 1.77
N GLY A 243 9.32 -15.54 2.60
CA GLY A 243 9.66 -14.14 2.86
C GLY A 243 11.06 -13.88 2.29
N VAL A 244 12.06 -13.61 3.15
CA VAL A 244 13.49 -13.54 2.74
C VAL A 244 14.04 -14.82 2.09
N GLY A 245 13.32 -15.94 2.13
CA GLY A 245 13.65 -17.15 1.38
C GLY A 245 14.45 -18.22 2.12
N SER A 246 14.98 -17.98 3.32
CA SER A 246 15.78 -18.97 4.09
C SER A 246 15.02 -20.26 4.37
N PHE A 247 13.72 -20.18 4.72
CA PHE A 247 12.90 -21.37 4.90
C PHE A 247 12.64 -22.10 3.58
N ALA A 248 12.26 -21.37 2.53
CA ALA A 248 12.05 -21.93 1.20
C ALA A 248 13.32 -22.59 0.65
N GLN A 249 14.51 -22.05 0.96
CA GLN A 249 15.80 -22.67 0.63
C GLN A 249 15.90 -24.07 1.26
N SER A 250 15.54 -24.22 2.54
CA SER A 250 15.55 -25.53 3.20
C SER A 250 14.61 -26.53 2.51
N VAL A 251 13.41 -26.07 2.14
CA VAL A 251 12.41 -26.87 1.42
C VAL A 251 12.95 -27.34 0.06
N VAL A 252 13.50 -26.41 -0.73
CA VAL A 252 14.08 -26.71 -2.04
C VAL A 252 15.26 -27.66 -1.91
N SER A 253 16.20 -27.40 -1.01
CA SER A 253 17.38 -28.24 -0.81
C SER A 253 17.04 -29.68 -0.41
N HIS A 254 15.97 -29.88 0.35
CA HIS A 254 15.52 -31.22 0.77
C HIS A 254 14.76 -31.95 -0.34
N PHE A 255 13.75 -31.31 -0.93
CA PHE A 255 12.85 -31.98 -1.89
C PHE A 255 13.41 -32.03 -3.31
N LYS A 256 14.45 -31.27 -3.64
CA LYS A 256 15.19 -31.35 -4.91
C LYS A 256 16.50 -32.14 -4.79
N GLN A 257 16.60 -33.08 -3.85
CA GLN A 257 17.74 -33.99 -3.74
C GLN A 257 17.69 -35.10 -4.80
N GLU A 258 18.83 -35.76 -5.04
CA GLU A 258 18.93 -36.85 -6.01
C GLU A 258 17.91 -37.97 -5.70
N GLY A 259 17.19 -38.44 -6.73
CA GLY A 259 16.15 -39.45 -6.61
C GLY A 259 14.78 -38.94 -6.16
N SER A 260 14.65 -37.65 -5.79
CA SER A 260 13.36 -37.02 -5.53
C SER A 260 12.72 -36.52 -6.83
N HIS A 261 11.39 -36.67 -6.92
CA HIS A 261 10.56 -36.10 -8.00
C HIS A 261 9.59 -35.03 -7.48
N THR A 262 9.73 -34.64 -6.21
CA THR A 262 8.86 -33.65 -5.58
C THR A 262 9.12 -32.27 -6.18
N LYS A 263 8.05 -31.62 -6.63
CA LYS A 263 8.09 -30.22 -7.04
C LYS A 263 7.94 -29.30 -5.84
N VAL A 264 8.53 -28.12 -5.92
CA VAL A 264 8.42 -27.07 -4.89
C VAL A 264 7.75 -25.83 -5.48
N MET A 265 6.67 -25.40 -4.86
CA MET A 265 6.02 -24.12 -5.17
C MET A 265 6.17 -23.16 -4.00
N THR A 266 6.58 -21.91 -4.26
CA THR A 266 6.58 -20.85 -3.26
C THR A 266 5.28 -20.06 -3.29
N VAL A 267 4.89 -19.50 -2.14
CA VAL A 267 3.81 -18.51 -2.03
C VAL A 267 4.27 -17.28 -1.26
N GLU A 268 3.95 -16.11 -1.80
CA GLU A 268 4.22 -14.79 -1.22
C GLU A 268 2.94 -13.93 -1.20
N PRO A 269 2.84 -12.90 -0.36
CA PRO A 269 1.81 -11.87 -0.51
C PRO A 269 1.94 -11.14 -1.84
N ASP A 270 0.81 -10.78 -2.47
CA ASP A 270 0.80 -9.98 -3.71
C ASP A 270 1.65 -8.71 -3.56
N THR A 271 1.61 -8.10 -2.37
CA THR A 271 2.27 -6.84 -2.00
C THR A 271 3.73 -6.95 -1.57
N ALA A 272 4.29 -8.16 -1.41
CA ALA A 272 5.70 -8.36 -1.04
C ALA A 272 6.33 -9.60 -1.71
N ALA A 273 6.07 -9.77 -3.01
CA ALA A 273 6.47 -10.94 -3.79
C ALA A 273 7.91 -10.86 -4.35
N CYS A 274 8.91 -10.71 -3.47
CA CYS A 274 10.30 -10.48 -3.85
C CYS A 274 10.94 -11.68 -4.58
N VAL A 275 10.63 -12.93 -4.20
CA VAL A 275 11.14 -14.15 -4.85
C VAL A 275 10.51 -14.31 -6.23
N TYR A 276 9.19 -14.17 -6.35
CA TYR A 276 8.47 -14.19 -7.63
C TYR A 276 9.06 -13.18 -8.62
N LYS A 277 9.18 -11.91 -8.19
CA LYS A 277 9.66 -10.82 -9.05
C LYS A 277 11.13 -11.03 -9.42
N SER A 278 11.95 -11.59 -8.52
CA SER A 278 13.36 -11.93 -8.80
C SER A 278 13.50 -13.07 -9.81
N ILE A 279 12.77 -14.19 -9.63
CA ILE A 279 12.80 -15.32 -10.57
C ILE A 279 12.34 -14.87 -11.96
N ARG A 280 11.26 -14.08 -12.03
CA ARG A 280 10.75 -13.55 -13.31
C ARG A 280 11.78 -12.69 -14.05
N LYS A 281 12.50 -11.83 -13.32
CA LYS A 281 13.57 -10.98 -13.88
C LYS A 281 14.89 -11.72 -14.09
N ASN A 282 14.99 -12.98 -13.62
CA ASN A 282 16.22 -13.78 -13.61
C ASN A 282 17.39 -13.12 -12.84
N GLU A 283 17.07 -12.19 -11.93
CA GLU A 283 18.00 -11.33 -11.19
C GLU A 283 17.49 -11.14 -9.76
N LEU A 284 18.39 -10.95 -8.79
CA LEU A 284 18.02 -10.61 -7.42
C LEU A 284 17.51 -9.17 -7.38
N VAL A 285 16.22 -8.95 -7.10
CA VAL A 285 15.65 -7.61 -7.04
C VAL A 285 15.08 -7.29 -5.66
N THR A 286 15.23 -6.02 -5.27
CA THR A 286 14.50 -5.43 -4.15
C THR A 286 13.19 -4.83 -4.67
N VAL A 287 12.09 -5.10 -3.97
CA VAL A 287 10.76 -4.62 -4.32
C VAL A 287 10.22 -3.71 -3.21
N GLN A 288 9.50 -2.66 -3.61
CA GLN A 288 8.69 -1.90 -2.67
C GLN A 288 7.62 -2.84 -2.10
N THR A 289 7.51 -2.92 -0.77
CA THR A 289 6.42 -3.66 -0.13
C THR A 289 5.31 -2.71 0.29
N TYR A 290 4.10 -3.26 0.38
CA TYR A 290 2.93 -2.61 0.97
C TYR A 290 2.49 -3.44 2.17
N ALA A 291 2.03 -2.77 3.23
CA ALA A 291 1.66 -3.43 4.47
C ALA A 291 0.71 -4.60 4.21
N THR A 292 1.05 -5.76 4.77
CA THR A 292 0.28 -7.00 4.63
C THR A 292 0.02 -7.63 6.00
N VAL A 293 -1.13 -8.28 6.15
CA VAL A 293 -1.43 -9.10 7.33
C VAL A 293 -0.53 -10.35 7.41
N MET A 294 0.15 -10.73 6.33
CA MET A 294 1.15 -11.80 6.29
C MET A 294 2.55 -11.28 6.68
N ALA A 295 2.66 -10.61 7.83
CA ALA A 295 3.88 -9.89 8.24
C ALA A 295 5.18 -10.72 8.23
N GLY A 296 5.10 -12.05 8.44
CA GLY A 296 6.28 -12.93 8.35
C GLY A 296 6.81 -13.17 6.94
N LEU A 297 6.05 -12.75 5.92
CA LEU A 297 6.34 -12.82 4.49
C LEU A 297 6.52 -11.43 3.85
N ASP A 298 6.35 -10.34 4.62
CA ASP A 298 6.54 -8.96 4.18
C ASP A 298 8.04 -8.65 4.04
N CYS A 299 8.63 -9.10 2.94
CA CYS A 299 10.06 -9.00 2.70
C CYS A 299 10.31 -8.40 1.31
N GLY A 300 11.05 -7.29 1.27
CA GLY A 300 11.36 -6.61 0.00
C GLY A 300 12.53 -7.24 -0.78
N THR A 301 13.42 -8.00 -0.13
CA THR A 301 14.65 -8.53 -0.75
C THR A 301 14.91 -9.98 -0.35
N PRO A 302 15.13 -10.91 -1.30
CA PRO A 302 15.54 -12.28 -0.96
C PRO A 302 16.95 -12.34 -0.37
N SER A 303 17.20 -13.32 0.50
CA SER A 303 18.52 -13.58 1.08
C SER A 303 19.54 -14.00 0.01
N PRO A 304 20.77 -13.44 0.02
CA PRO A 304 21.82 -13.80 -0.93
C PRO A 304 22.18 -15.29 -0.96
N ILE A 305 22.15 -15.99 0.19
CA ILE A 305 22.45 -17.44 0.24
C ILE A 305 21.28 -18.30 -0.26
N ALA A 306 20.04 -17.80 -0.13
CA ALA A 306 18.85 -18.51 -0.59
C ALA A 306 18.68 -18.37 -2.10
N TRP A 307 19.02 -17.20 -2.64
CA TRP A 307 18.73 -16.83 -4.03
C TRP A 307 19.20 -17.85 -5.09
N PRO A 308 20.46 -18.33 -5.11
CA PRO A 308 20.91 -19.29 -6.12
C PRO A 308 20.12 -20.60 -6.09
N ILE A 309 19.72 -21.05 -4.90
CA ILE A 309 18.95 -22.28 -4.69
C ILE A 309 17.50 -22.07 -5.12
N LEU A 310 16.88 -20.95 -4.73
CA LEU A 310 15.49 -20.64 -5.10
C LEU A 310 15.34 -20.43 -6.60
N LYS A 311 16.24 -19.65 -7.20
CA LYS A 311 16.29 -19.40 -8.65
C LYS A 311 16.34 -20.69 -9.46
N ALA A 312 17.13 -21.66 -9.01
CA ALA A 312 17.36 -22.90 -9.74
C ALA A 312 16.35 -24.01 -9.42
N GLY A 313 15.84 -24.08 -8.19
CA GLY A 313 15.12 -25.25 -7.69
C GLY A 313 13.63 -25.07 -7.37
N VAL A 314 13.10 -23.84 -7.38
CA VAL A 314 11.65 -23.60 -7.25
C VAL A 314 10.98 -23.87 -8.59
N ASP A 315 10.03 -24.82 -8.64
CA ASP A 315 9.29 -25.20 -9.86
C ASP A 315 8.19 -24.20 -10.22
N ALA A 316 7.59 -23.54 -9.22
CA ALA A 316 6.62 -22.48 -9.44
C ALA A 316 6.57 -21.44 -8.32
N CYS A 317 6.17 -20.21 -8.66
CA CYS A 317 5.88 -19.16 -7.69
C CYS A 317 4.44 -18.69 -7.86
N SER A 318 3.68 -18.71 -6.77
CA SER A 318 2.37 -18.09 -6.67
C SER A 318 2.48 -16.89 -5.74
N THR A 319 1.58 -15.93 -5.91
CA THR A 319 1.29 -14.92 -4.87
C THR A 319 -0.12 -15.13 -4.35
N VAL A 320 -0.53 -14.45 -3.28
CA VAL A 320 -1.90 -14.42 -2.75
C VAL A 320 -2.20 -13.05 -2.12
N SER A 321 -3.46 -12.63 -2.17
CA SER A 321 -3.91 -11.44 -1.46
C SER A 321 -4.11 -11.73 0.02
N ASP A 322 -4.10 -10.67 0.83
CA ASP A 322 -4.42 -10.74 2.26
C ASP A 322 -5.81 -11.33 2.51
N TRP A 323 -6.79 -10.96 1.67
CA TRP A 323 -8.14 -11.50 1.74
C TRP A 323 -8.17 -13.01 1.51
N GLU A 324 -7.46 -13.52 0.51
CA GLU A 324 -7.39 -14.96 0.26
C GLU A 324 -6.69 -15.72 1.39
N ALA A 325 -5.63 -15.14 1.99
CA ALA A 325 -4.97 -15.70 3.16
C ALA A 325 -5.89 -15.70 4.41
N HIS A 326 -6.70 -14.66 4.58
CA HIS A 326 -7.73 -14.60 5.62
C HIS A 326 -8.81 -15.68 5.43
N GLN A 327 -9.36 -15.82 4.22
CA GLN A 327 -10.34 -16.86 3.89
C GLN A 327 -9.78 -18.28 4.14
N ALA A 328 -8.51 -18.51 3.77
CA ALA A 328 -7.83 -19.77 4.06
C ALA A 328 -7.65 -20.00 5.58
N THR A 329 -7.37 -18.93 6.35
CA THR A 329 -7.27 -18.98 7.82
C THR A 329 -8.61 -19.40 8.44
N GLU A 330 -9.71 -18.77 8.05
CA GLU A 330 -11.05 -19.10 8.57
C GLU A 330 -11.46 -20.53 8.21
N TYR A 331 -11.17 -20.96 6.98
CA TYR A 331 -11.39 -22.35 6.58
C TYR A 331 -10.60 -23.34 7.46
N LEU A 332 -9.31 -23.08 7.73
CA LEU A 332 -8.47 -23.97 8.53
C LEU A 332 -8.93 -24.08 9.99
N LYS A 333 -9.48 -22.99 10.56
CA LYS A 333 -10.13 -23.01 11.88
C LYS A 333 -11.27 -24.01 11.96
N THR A 334 -12.08 -24.14 10.89
CA THR A 334 -13.15 -25.15 10.82
C THR A 334 -12.63 -26.60 10.83
N ARG A 335 -11.32 -26.80 10.59
CA ARG A 335 -10.64 -28.10 10.59
C ARG A 335 -9.80 -28.34 11.85
N GLY A 336 -9.93 -27.49 12.88
CA GLY A 336 -9.19 -27.62 14.13
C GLY A 336 -7.70 -27.25 14.02
N VAL A 337 -7.35 -26.46 13.00
CA VAL A 337 -6.04 -25.82 12.85
C VAL A 337 -6.22 -24.33 13.09
N PHE A 338 -5.37 -23.72 13.91
CA PHE A 338 -5.50 -22.30 14.29
C PHE A 338 -4.29 -21.52 13.76
N PRO A 339 -4.13 -21.39 12.43
CA PRO A 339 -2.94 -20.80 11.82
C PRO A 339 -2.97 -19.26 11.88
N GLY A 340 -1.78 -18.67 11.76
CA GLY A 340 -1.64 -17.28 11.32
C GLY A 340 -1.81 -17.16 9.80
N THR A 341 -1.88 -15.94 9.29
CA THR A 341 -2.07 -15.64 7.86
C THR A 341 -0.94 -16.16 6.99
N CYS A 342 0.33 -16.06 7.44
CA CYS A 342 1.48 -16.60 6.70
C CYS A 342 1.37 -18.13 6.50
N ALA A 343 0.78 -18.81 7.49
CA ALA A 343 0.63 -20.25 7.50
C ALA A 343 -0.58 -20.75 6.70
N ALA A 344 -1.56 -19.88 6.45
CA ALA A 344 -2.71 -20.15 5.58
C ALA A 344 -2.42 -19.86 4.10
N ALA A 345 -1.41 -19.04 3.78
CA ALA A 345 -1.04 -18.68 2.41
C ALA A 345 -0.82 -19.89 1.46
N PRO A 346 -0.19 -21.01 1.88
CA PRO A 346 -0.07 -22.19 1.02
C PRO A 346 -1.40 -22.79 0.58
N LEU A 347 -2.41 -22.81 1.46
CA LEU A 347 -3.74 -23.27 1.11
C LEU A 347 -4.40 -22.32 0.12
N ALA A 348 -4.29 -21.02 0.34
CA ALA A 348 -4.78 -20.01 -0.58
C ALA A 348 -4.15 -20.17 -1.98
N ALA A 349 -2.83 -20.38 -2.07
CA ALA A 349 -2.13 -20.60 -3.33
C ALA A 349 -2.58 -21.86 -4.08
N VAL A 350 -2.79 -22.98 -3.37
CA VAL A 350 -3.23 -24.23 -4.03
C VAL A 350 -4.66 -24.13 -4.56
N ARG A 351 -5.56 -23.50 -3.82
CA ARG A 351 -6.94 -23.23 -4.29
C ARG A 351 -6.98 -22.29 -5.49
N ARG A 352 -5.96 -21.46 -5.67
CA ARG A 352 -5.82 -20.56 -6.80
C ARG A 352 -5.41 -21.23 -8.10
N LEU A 353 -4.85 -22.44 -8.07
CA LEU A 353 -4.37 -23.12 -9.27
C LEU A 353 -5.54 -23.38 -10.21
N THR A 354 -5.42 -22.96 -11.47
CA THR A 354 -6.37 -23.31 -12.52
C THR A 354 -6.15 -24.76 -12.98
N LYS A 355 -7.05 -25.29 -13.82
CA LYS A 355 -6.84 -26.61 -14.46
C LYS A 355 -5.55 -26.64 -15.29
N GLY A 356 -5.20 -25.52 -15.94
CA GLY A 356 -3.96 -25.37 -16.70
C GLY A 356 -2.74 -25.40 -15.80
N ASP A 357 -2.76 -24.65 -14.70
CA ASP A 357 -1.65 -24.61 -13.73
C ASP A 357 -1.38 -25.99 -13.13
N ARG A 358 -2.44 -26.71 -12.73
CA ARG A 358 -2.33 -28.08 -12.23
C ARG A 358 -1.71 -29.02 -13.26
N ALA A 359 -2.10 -28.92 -14.52
CA ALA A 359 -1.52 -29.72 -15.60
C ALA A 359 -0.04 -29.40 -15.82
N SER A 360 0.34 -28.12 -15.83
CA SER A 360 1.75 -27.69 -15.94
C SER A 360 2.61 -28.15 -14.76
N LEU A 361 2.03 -28.15 -13.56
CA LEU A 361 2.64 -28.73 -12.36
C LEU A 361 2.62 -30.27 -12.36
N GLY A 362 1.98 -30.92 -13.33
CA GLY A 362 1.88 -32.38 -13.40
C GLY A 362 1.06 -32.98 -12.26
N LEU A 363 0.11 -32.22 -11.72
CA LEU A 363 -0.80 -32.68 -10.67
C LEU A 363 -1.98 -33.45 -11.28
N ASP A 364 -2.20 -34.65 -10.77
CA ASP A 364 -3.28 -35.55 -11.17
C ASP A 364 -3.89 -36.28 -9.96
N SER A 365 -4.81 -37.21 -10.23
CA SER A 365 -5.51 -37.97 -9.20
C SER A 365 -4.62 -38.91 -8.38
N SER A 366 -3.35 -39.10 -8.75
CA SER A 366 -2.35 -39.86 -7.98
C SER A 366 -1.46 -38.98 -7.10
N SER A 367 -1.53 -37.65 -7.30
CA SER A 367 -0.60 -36.70 -6.68
C SER A 367 -0.87 -36.47 -5.20
N VAL A 368 0.19 -36.26 -4.43
CA VAL A 368 0.14 -35.88 -3.01
C VAL A 368 0.69 -34.47 -2.86
N VAL A 369 -0.10 -33.56 -2.29
CA VAL A 369 0.29 -32.17 -2.05
C VAL A 369 0.51 -31.93 -0.56
N VAL A 370 1.61 -31.29 -0.18
CA VAL A 370 1.90 -30.88 1.20
C VAL A 370 1.96 -29.36 1.30
N LEU A 371 1.22 -28.80 2.25
CA LEU A 371 1.14 -27.39 2.59
C LEU A 371 1.89 -27.14 3.90
N LEU A 372 2.77 -26.14 3.95
CA LEU A 372 3.58 -25.86 5.14
C LEU A 372 2.94 -24.75 6.00
N CYS A 373 2.29 -25.13 7.10
CA CYS A 373 1.68 -24.21 8.07
C CYS A 373 2.73 -23.78 9.09
N THR A 374 3.30 -22.58 8.90
CA THR A 374 4.53 -22.13 9.60
C THR A 374 4.29 -21.44 10.94
N GLU A 375 3.07 -21.00 11.24
CA GLU A 375 2.77 -20.24 12.44
C GLU A 375 1.33 -20.42 12.92
N GLY A 376 1.14 -20.24 14.23
CA GLY A 376 -0.15 -20.20 14.89
C GLY A 376 -0.82 -18.83 14.82
N THR A 377 -2.01 -18.76 15.41
CA THR A 377 -2.91 -17.60 15.36
C THR A 377 -2.23 -16.31 15.84
N LYS A 378 -2.52 -15.23 15.13
CA LYS A 378 -2.16 -13.85 15.47
C LYS A 378 -3.38 -12.95 15.26
N GLU A 379 -3.42 -11.83 15.98
CA GLU A 379 -4.40 -10.77 15.75
C GLU A 379 -3.98 -9.92 14.55
N TYR A 380 -4.94 -9.57 13.69
CA TYR A 380 -4.77 -8.69 12.55
C TYR A 380 -6.12 -8.06 12.17
N GLN A 381 -6.09 -6.91 11.48
CA GLN A 381 -7.28 -6.30 10.90
C GLN A 381 -7.76 -7.14 9.71
N ILE A 382 -9.06 -7.44 9.65
CA ILE A 382 -9.62 -8.20 8.52
C ILE A 382 -9.37 -7.40 7.23
N PRO A 383 -8.63 -7.97 6.25
CA PRO A 383 -8.32 -7.29 5.01
C PRO A 383 -9.54 -7.17 4.11
N MET A 384 -9.57 -6.15 3.25
CA MET A 384 -10.60 -6.00 2.22
C MET A 384 -10.27 -6.85 0.99
N ASP A 385 -11.30 -7.28 0.27
CA ASP A 385 -11.15 -7.98 -1.01
C ASP A 385 -10.58 -7.03 -2.08
N VAL A 386 -9.57 -7.51 -2.82
CA VAL A 386 -8.90 -6.79 -3.92
C VAL A 386 -9.13 -7.44 -5.29
N SER A 387 -9.95 -8.50 -5.35
CA SER A 387 -10.22 -9.26 -6.57
C SER A 387 -11.26 -8.63 -7.50
N MET A 388 -11.93 -7.57 -7.06
CA MET A 388 -13.01 -6.90 -7.78
C MET A 388 -12.53 -6.25 -9.08
N ASP A 389 -13.06 -6.69 -10.22
CA ASP A 389 -12.78 -6.14 -11.57
C ASP A 389 -13.87 -5.18 -12.08
N ASP A 390 -15.04 -5.13 -11.43
CA ASP A 390 -16.11 -4.20 -11.76
C ASP A 390 -15.89 -2.84 -11.07
N ALA A 391 -16.09 -1.75 -11.82
CA ALA A 391 -15.84 -0.40 -11.34
C ALA A 391 -16.80 0.03 -10.22
N VAL A 392 -18.02 -0.49 -10.19
CA VAL A 392 -19.01 -0.18 -9.15
C VAL A 392 -18.62 -0.88 -7.85
N GLU A 393 -18.29 -2.17 -7.91
CA GLU A 393 -17.84 -2.93 -6.74
C GLU A 393 -16.54 -2.35 -6.16
N LEU A 394 -15.61 -1.92 -7.03
CA LEU A 394 -14.40 -1.21 -6.62
C LEU A 394 -14.73 0.15 -6.00
N THR A 395 -15.71 0.90 -6.53
CA THR A 395 -16.18 2.15 -5.92
C THR A 395 -16.71 1.90 -4.50
N GLN A 396 -17.51 0.85 -4.28
CA GLN A 396 -18.00 0.51 -2.94
C GLN A 396 -16.85 0.23 -1.97
N ALA A 397 -15.80 -0.46 -2.42
CA ALA A 397 -14.62 -0.72 -1.62
C ALA A 397 -13.88 0.57 -1.25
N LEU A 398 -13.64 1.46 -2.23
CA LEU A 398 -12.95 2.74 -1.97
C LEU A 398 -13.76 3.67 -1.06
N VAL A 399 -15.10 3.72 -1.20
CA VAL A 399 -15.98 4.54 -0.33
C VAL A 399 -15.94 4.06 1.11
N ARG A 400 -15.83 2.75 1.35
CA ARG A 400 -15.73 2.17 2.72
C ARG A 400 -14.42 2.52 3.44
N ILE A 401 -13.42 3.04 2.73
CA ILE A 401 -12.15 3.46 3.31
C ILE A 401 -12.24 4.95 3.63
N ASN A 402 -12.13 5.31 4.92
CA ASN A 402 -12.06 6.72 5.30
C ASN A 402 -10.71 7.29 4.88
N SER A 403 -10.74 8.21 3.91
CA SER A 403 -9.57 8.93 3.41
C SER A 403 -9.72 10.44 3.56
N ALA A 404 -10.53 10.88 4.53
CA ALA A 404 -10.75 12.29 4.75
C ALA A 404 -9.42 13.03 5.03
N ASN A 405 -9.25 14.16 4.35
CA ASN A 405 -8.06 14.98 4.41
C ASN A 405 -7.81 15.46 5.87
N PRO A 406 -6.58 15.29 6.41
CA PRO A 406 -6.28 15.60 7.80
C PRO A 406 -6.31 17.11 8.12
N SER A 407 -6.22 17.96 7.10
CA SER A 407 -6.22 19.42 7.24
C SER A 407 -7.62 20.04 7.17
N LEU A 408 -8.66 19.25 6.91
CA LEU A 408 -10.03 19.71 6.76
C LEU A 408 -10.92 19.31 7.96
N GLY A 409 -11.95 20.12 8.21
CA GLY A 409 -12.93 19.88 9.28
C GLY A 409 -12.43 20.23 10.68
N SER A 410 -13.33 20.11 11.67
CA SER A 410 -13.02 20.36 13.09
C SER A 410 -12.31 19.18 13.77
N VAL A 411 -12.45 17.98 13.20
CA VAL A 411 -11.73 16.77 13.59
C VAL A 411 -10.89 16.34 12.39
N PRO A 412 -9.56 16.26 12.54
CA PRO A 412 -8.68 15.79 11.47
C PRO A 412 -9.09 14.41 10.98
N GLY A 413 -9.18 14.25 9.66
CA GLY A 413 -9.35 12.95 9.03
C GLY A 413 -8.09 12.06 9.14
N PRO A 414 -8.20 10.77 8.82
CA PRO A 414 -7.09 9.82 8.91
C PRO A 414 -6.03 9.99 7.81
N GLY A 415 -6.32 10.73 6.74
CA GLY A 415 -5.46 10.86 5.56
C GLY A 415 -5.52 9.65 4.62
N GLU A 416 -4.65 9.64 3.61
CA GLU A 416 -4.79 8.81 2.41
C GLU A 416 -4.07 7.45 2.52
N SER A 417 -3.38 7.21 3.63
CA SER A 417 -2.51 6.03 3.78
C SER A 417 -3.24 4.69 3.63
N GLU A 418 -4.46 4.57 4.14
CA GLU A 418 -5.23 3.31 4.04
C GLU A 418 -5.72 3.07 2.61
N ILE A 419 -6.30 4.09 1.96
CA ILE A 419 -6.81 3.97 0.59
C ILE A 419 -5.65 3.79 -0.42
N ALA A 420 -4.52 4.46 -0.21
CA ALA A 420 -3.32 4.27 -1.01
C ALA A 420 -2.80 2.82 -0.92
N ARG A 421 -2.76 2.23 0.29
CA ARG A 421 -2.37 0.82 0.46
C ARG A 421 -3.35 -0.12 -0.24
N TYR A 422 -4.65 0.14 -0.14
CA TYR A 422 -5.66 -0.67 -0.81
C TYR A 422 -5.50 -0.62 -2.34
N ILE A 423 -5.33 0.57 -2.91
CA ILE A 423 -5.07 0.75 -4.35
C ILE A 423 -3.78 0.04 -4.76
N GLY A 424 -2.69 0.18 -3.99
CA GLY A 424 -1.44 -0.52 -4.23
C GLY A 424 -1.60 -2.04 -4.22
N ALA A 425 -2.34 -2.59 -3.25
CA ALA A 425 -2.66 -4.02 -3.18
C ALA A 425 -3.53 -4.48 -4.37
N TRP A 426 -4.51 -3.66 -4.80
CA TRP A 426 -5.35 -3.95 -5.96
C TRP A 426 -4.56 -3.99 -7.28
N LEU A 427 -3.59 -3.09 -7.44
CA LEU A 427 -2.67 -3.05 -8.58
C LEU A 427 -1.70 -4.25 -8.57
N GLU A 428 -1.08 -4.53 -7.41
CA GLU A 428 -0.15 -5.66 -7.24
C GLU A 428 -0.83 -7.02 -7.42
N HIS A 429 -2.09 -7.16 -7.00
CA HIS A 429 -2.90 -8.37 -7.26
C HIS A 429 -3.03 -8.67 -8.76
N ARG A 430 -3.03 -7.62 -9.59
CA ARG A 430 -3.07 -7.68 -11.06
C ARG A 430 -1.69 -7.55 -11.68
N ASP A 431 -0.61 -7.61 -10.90
CA ASP A 431 0.76 -7.50 -11.40
C ASP A 431 1.01 -6.24 -12.25
N ILE A 432 0.34 -5.15 -11.88
CA ILE A 432 0.55 -3.82 -12.47
C ILE A 432 1.72 -3.17 -11.75
N GLU A 433 2.61 -2.51 -12.50
CA GLU A 433 3.76 -1.79 -11.93
C GLU A 433 3.23 -0.69 -11.00
N THR A 434 3.65 -0.69 -9.74
CA THR A 434 3.09 0.19 -8.70
C THR A 434 4.20 0.95 -7.99
N HIS A 435 4.00 2.25 -7.76
CA HIS A 435 4.93 3.15 -7.09
C HIS A 435 4.24 3.94 -5.99
N TRP A 436 4.92 4.06 -4.84
CA TRP A 436 4.48 4.84 -3.69
C TRP A 436 5.21 6.19 -3.66
N ILE A 437 4.46 7.29 -3.72
CA ILE A 437 5.00 8.65 -3.75
C ILE A 437 4.56 9.38 -2.47
N GLU A 438 5.48 9.56 -1.52
CA GLU A 438 5.18 10.23 -0.24
C GLU A 438 6.29 11.19 0.22
N PRO A 439 6.61 12.26 -0.54
CA PRO A 439 7.48 13.34 -0.04
C PRO A 439 6.94 14.01 1.23
N THR A 440 5.61 14.14 1.36
CA THR A 440 4.95 14.62 2.58
C THR A 440 4.43 13.43 3.39
N LYS A 441 5.06 13.18 4.55
CA LYS A 441 4.69 12.09 5.46
C LYS A 441 3.19 12.12 5.79
N GLY A 442 2.52 10.98 5.64
CA GLY A 442 1.10 10.79 5.88
C GLY A 442 0.21 11.13 4.68
N ARG A 443 0.77 11.65 3.58
CA ARG A 443 0.04 12.09 2.37
C ARG A 443 0.47 11.30 1.11
N PRO A 444 0.39 9.96 1.11
CA PRO A 444 0.90 9.18 -0.01
C PRO A 444 0.00 9.27 -1.24
N SER A 445 0.63 9.38 -2.41
CA SER A 445 0.04 9.15 -3.71
C SER A 445 0.52 7.80 -4.27
N VAL A 446 -0.27 7.17 -5.14
CA VAL A 446 0.05 5.89 -5.77
C VAL A 446 0.03 6.02 -7.28
N VAL A 447 1.07 5.50 -7.94
CA VAL A 447 1.14 5.45 -9.40
C VAL A 447 1.10 4.00 -9.88
N GLY A 448 0.13 3.68 -10.74
CA GLY A 448 0.01 2.40 -11.42
C GLY A 448 0.38 2.53 -12.90
N VAL A 449 1.17 1.60 -13.45
CA VAL A 449 1.62 1.65 -14.84
C VAL A 449 1.43 0.32 -15.55
N VAL A 450 0.73 0.37 -16.69
CA VAL A 450 0.73 -0.69 -17.70
C VAL A 450 1.62 -0.22 -18.84
N ARG A 451 2.80 -0.83 -18.94
CA ARG A 451 3.79 -0.50 -19.97
C ARG A 451 3.33 -1.00 -21.34
N GLY A 452 3.43 -0.13 -22.34
CA GLY A 452 3.28 -0.51 -23.74
C GLY A 452 4.54 -1.18 -24.29
N SER A 453 4.50 -1.63 -25.55
CA SER A 453 5.67 -2.19 -26.24
C SER A 453 6.71 -1.14 -26.66
N GLY A 454 6.40 0.15 -26.52
CA GLY A 454 7.23 1.29 -26.91
C GLY A 454 6.81 1.91 -28.24
N GLY A 455 7.14 3.20 -28.43
CA GLY A 455 6.90 3.96 -29.67
C GLY A 455 5.50 4.58 -29.82
N GLY A 456 4.56 4.25 -28.93
CA GLY A 456 3.24 4.90 -28.87
C GLY A 456 3.21 6.10 -27.90
N LYS A 457 2.07 6.81 -27.88
CA LYS A 457 1.81 7.90 -26.93
C LYS A 457 1.31 7.38 -25.59
N SER A 458 1.75 7.99 -24.51
CA SER A 458 1.37 7.62 -23.15
C SER A 458 0.14 8.40 -22.66
N LEU A 459 -0.78 7.75 -21.94
CA LEU A 459 -1.99 8.36 -21.37
C LEU A 459 -1.99 8.26 -19.84
N MET A 460 -2.30 9.37 -19.17
CA MET A 460 -2.47 9.41 -17.71
C MET A 460 -3.95 9.56 -17.33
N PHE A 461 -4.44 8.73 -16.43
CA PHE A 461 -5.66 8.95 -15.67
C PHE A 461 -5.28 9.47 -14.29
N ASN A 462 -5.76 10.67 -13.93
CA ASN A 462 -5.47 11.29 -12.64
C ASN A 462 -6.76 11.43 -11.82
N GLY A 463 -6.69 11.09 -10.55
CA GLY A 463 -7.81 11.29 -9.63
C GLY A 463 -7.36 11.32 -8.18
N HIS A 464 -7.96 12.20 -7.40
CA HIS A 464 -7.63 12.32 -5.99
C HIS A 464 -8.27 11.21 -5.17
N ILE A 465 -7.59 10.79 -4.11
CA ILE A 465 -8.01 9.68 -3.23
C ILE A 465 -8.38 10.16 -1.83
N ASP A 466 -8.12 11.43 -1.50
CA ASP A 466 -8.66 12.08 -0.33
C ASP A 466 -10.11 12.51 -0.52
N THR A 467 -10.79 12.81 0.58
CA THR A 467 -12.13 13.43 0.57
C THR A 467 -12.16 14.59 1.55
N VAL A 468 -13.17 15.45 1.44
CA VAL A 468 -13.55 16.32 2.58
C VAL A 468 -13.95 15.49 3.82
N THR A 469 -14.15 16.21 4.94
CA THR A 469 -14.58 15.61 6.21
C THR A 469 -15.87 14.77 6.06
N THR A 470 -15.92 13.68 6.83
CA THR A 470 -17.12 12.85 6.97
C THR A 470 -18.12 13.43 7.98
N LEU A 471 -17.70 14.43 8.77
CA LEU A 471 -18.58 15.10 9.73
C LEU A 471 -19.67 15.89 9.02
N GLY A 472 -20.90 15.77 9.50
CA GLY A 472 -22.06 16.46 8.94
C GLY A 472 -22.75 15.71 7.79
N TYR A 473 -22.28 14.51 7.45
CA TYR A 473 -23.03 13.55 6.64
C TYR A 473 -24.20 12.98 7.47
N ASP A 474 -25.41 12.91 6.90
CA ASP A 474 -26.63 12.57 7.67
C ASP A 474 -26.71 11.05 7.98
N ASP A 475 -26.31 10.18 7.04
CA ASP A 475 -26.27 8.70 7.18
C ASP A 475 -24.83 8.18 7.43
N ASP A 476 -24.55 6.90 7.17
CA ASP A 476 -23.17 6.36 7.20
C ASP A 476 -22.38 6.85 5.98
N PRO A 477 -21.39 7.76 6.16
CA PRO A 477 -20.60 8.31 5.07
C PRO A 477 -19.71 7.26 4.40
N LEU A 478 -19.51 6.08 4.99
CA LEU A 478 -18.64 5.02 4.48
C LEU A 478 -19.44 3.78 4.06
N SER A 479 -20.76 3.89 3.88
CA SER A 479 -21.61 2.72 3.59
C SER A 479 -21.24 2.02 2.28
N GLY A 480 -21.04 2.79 1.21
CA GLY A 480 -20.96 2.26 -0.16
C GLY A 480 -22.23 1.53 -0.55
N GLU A 481 -23.39 1.88 0.03
CA GLU A 481 -24.66 1.22 -0.26
C GLU A 481 -25.16 1.59 -1.67
N ILE A 482 -25.77 0.63 -2.38
CA ILE A 482 -26.43 0.90 -3.65
C ILE A 482 -27.95 0.86 -3.44
N ARG A 483 -28.62 1.97 -3.75
CA ARG A 483 -30.08 2.11 -3.69
C ARG A 483 -30.58 2.87 -4.91
N ASP A 484 -31.61 2.33 -5.57
CA ASP A 484 -32.26 2.96 -6.75
C ASP A 484 -31.28 3.38 -7.87
N GLY A 485 -30.26 2.55 -8.13
CA GLY A 485 -29.24 2.82 -9.16
C GLY A 485 -28.17 3.84 -8.78
N LYS A 486 -28.12 4.23 -7.50
CA LYS A 486 -27.16 5.19 -6.95
C LYS A 486 -26.30 4.55 -5.88
N LEU A 487 -25.00 4.79 -5.92
CA LEU A 487 -24.04 4.37 -4.89
C LEU A 487 -23.80 5.54 -3.94
N TYR A 488 -24.03 5.33 -2.65
CA TYR A 488 -23.99 6.36 -1.61
C TYR A 488 -22.73 6.30 -0.75
N GLY A 489 -22.27 7.48 -0.34
CA GLY A 489 -21.18 7.66 0.62
C GLY A 489 -20.31 8.87 0.28
N ARG A 490 -19.54 9.35 1.26
CA ARG A 490 -18.60 10.44 1.07
C ARG A 490 -17.50 10.02 0.09
N GLY A 491 -17.33 10.85 -0.93
CA GLY A 491 -16.42 10.63 -2.05
C GLY A 491 -16.92 9.61 -3.07
N ALA A 492 -18.17 9.15 -2.98
CA ALA A 492 -18.77 8.32 -4.02
C ALA A 492 -18.77 9.04 -5.36
N ASP A 493 -19.17 10.31 -5.38
CA ASP A 493 -19.09 11.17 -6.57
C ASP A 493 -17.73 11.87 -6.64
N ASP A 494 -17.19 12.33 -5.50
CA ASP A 494 -16.02 13.22 -5.39
C ASP A 494 -14.78 12.61 -4.68
N MET A 495 -13.90 11.88 -5.36
CA MET A 495 -14.02 11.41 -6.75
C MET A 495 -13.75 9.91 -6.91
N LYS A 496 -14.05 9.11 -5.87
CA LYS A 496 -13.64 7.69 -5.80
C LYS A 496 -14.27 6.83 -6.90
N SER A 497 -15.44 7.19 -7.42
CA SER A 497 -16.02 6.51 -8.58
C SER A 497 -15.23 6.74 -9.87
N GLY A 498 -14.71 7.96 -10.07
CA GLY A 498 -13.79 8.29 -11.15
C GLY A 498 -12.47 7.53 -11.03
N VAL A 499 -11.93 7.45 -9.82
CA VAL A 499 -10.74 6.64 -9.50
C VAL A 499 -10.95 5.15 -9.80
N ALA A 500 -12.08 4.58 -9.36
CA ALA A 500 -12.40 3.18 -9.63
C ALA A 500 -12.53 2.90 -11.14
N ALA A 501 -13.20 3.80 -11.87
CA ALA A 501 -13.33 3.70 -13.32
C ALA A 501 -11.97 3.76 -14.03
N ALA A 502 -11.07 4.64 -13.59
CA ALA A 502 -9.71 4.75 -14.11
C ALA A 502 -8.86 3.51 -13.83
N LEU A 503 -8.93 2.94 -12.62
CA LEU A 503 -8.22 1.72 -12.24
C LEU A 503 -8.65 0.52 -13.09
N VAL A 504 -9.96 0.35 -13.30
CA VAL A 504 -10.50 -0.71 -14.16
C VAL A 504 -10.08 -0.51 -15.62
N ALA A 505 -10.11 0.72 -16.13
CA ALA A 505 -9.62 1.04 -17.47
C ALA A 505 -8.12 0.74 -17.63
N LEU A 506 -7.29 1.11 -16.65
CA LEU A 506 -5.87 0.78 -16.60
C LEU A 506 -5.65 -0.74 -16.65
N ALA A 507 -6.35 -1.50 -15.80
CA ALA A 507 -6.20 -2.96 -15.78
C ALA A 507 -6.61 -3.59 -17.12
N GLY A 508 -7.67 -3.08 -17.76
CA GLY A 508 -8.10 -3.49 -19.09
C GLY A 508 -7.03 -3.28 -20.18
N ALA A 509 -6.19 -2.24 -20.05
CA ALA A 509 -5.12 -1.93 -21.00
C ALA A 509 -4.08 -3.06 -21.14
N LYS A 510 -3.89 -3.90 -20.10
CA LYS A 510 -2.97 -5.06 -20.15
C LYS A 510 -3.29 -6.03 -21.29
N THR A 511 -4.55 -6.11 -21.69
CA THR A 511 -5.02 -7.06 -22.71
C THR A 511 -5.06 -6.47 -24.11
N GLN A 512 -4.72 -5.18 -24.27
CA GLN A 512 -4.88 -4.45 -25.52
C GLN A 512 -3.62 -4.42 -26.39
N ASN A 513 -2.46 -4.88 -25.88
CA ASN A 513 -1.16 -4.88 -26.59
C ASN A 513 -0.78 -3.49 -27.15
N LEU A 514 -0.83 -2.47 -26.30
CA LEU A 514 -0.61 -1.07 -26.68
C LEU A 514 0.87 -0.76 -26.89
N SER A 515 1.16 0.20 -27.77
CA SER A 515 2.52 0.71 -28.01
C SER A 515 2.93 1.75 -26.98
N GLY A 516 1.99 2.52 -26.45
CA GLY A 516 2.19 3.54 -25.43
C GLY A 516 1.78 3.08 -24.03
N ASP A 517 2.36 3.73 -23.02
CA ASP A 517 2.06 3.44 -21.61
C ASP A 517 0.68 3.97 -21.21
N VAL A 518 -0.01 3.25 -20.33
CA VAL A 518 -1.20 3.76 -19.63
C VAL A 518 -0.84 3.88 -18.15
N ILE A 519 -1.07 5.06 -17.59
CA ILE A 519 -0.64 5.46 -16.26
C ILE A 519 -1.88 5.86 -15.46
N PHE A 520 -1.98 5.40 -14.22
CA PHE A 520 -2.94 5.90 -13.24
C PHE A 520 -2.18 6.62 -12.13
N THR A 521 -2.69 7.77 -11.69
CA THR A 521 -2.18 8.54 -10.56
C THR A 521 -3.31 8.80 -9.56
N GLY A 522 -3.28 8.07 -8.45
CA GLY A 522 -4.16 8.26 -7.29
C GLY A 522 -3.49 9.22 -6.31
N VAL A 523 -3.92 10.48 -6.30
CA VAL A 523 -3.17 11.59 -5.67
C VAL A 523 -3.77 12.05 -4.35
N ALA A 524 -2.93 12.44 -3.41
CA ALA A 524 -3.38 13.00 -2.14
C ALA A 524 -3.64 14.52 -2.23
N ASP A 525 -4.50 15.00 -1.33
CA ASP A 525 -4.66 16.41 -0.94
C ASP A 525 -5.36 17.35 -1.91
N GLU A 526 -6.07 16.86 -2.93
CA GLU A 526 -6.73 17.75 -3.90
C GLU A 526 -7.67 18.73 -3.19
N GLU A 527 -8.44 18.22 -2.23
CA GLU A 527 -9.48 18.92 -1.46
C GLU A 527 -8.97 20.06 -0.58
N ALA A 528 -7.65 20.22 -0.46
CA ALA A 528 -7.02 21.32 0.28
C ALA A 528 -6.01 22.10 -0.58
N LEU A 529 -4.79 21.58 -0.73
CA LEU A 529 -3.70 22.28 -1.43
C LEU A 529 -3.29 21.58 -2.72
N SER A 530 -3.72 20.36 -2.98
CA SER A 530 -3.41 19.57 -4.18
C SER A 530 -1.92 19.24 -4.34
N ILE A 531 -1.25 18.95 -3.23
CA ILE A 531 0.19 18.63 -3.24
C ILE A 531 0.49 17.28 -3.93
N GLY A 532 -0.46 16.34 -3.98
CA GLY A 532 -0.21 15.00 -4.51
C GLY A 532 0.13 15.00 -6.00
N THR A 533 -0.62 15.73 -6.82
CA THR A 533 -0.32 15.87 -8.25
C THR A 533 1.00 16.61 -8.49
N GLU A 534 1.31 17.64 -7.70
CA GLU A 534 2.61 18.31 -7.76
C GLU A 534 3.75 17.32 -7.49
N GLN A 535 3.63 16.51 -6.42
CA GLN A 535 4.65 15.53 -6.02
C GLN A 535 4.82 14.38 -7.01
N VAL A 536 3.72 13.89 -7.59
CA VAL A 536 3.77 12.89 -8.67
C VAL A 536 4.50 13.46 -9.89
N LEU A 537 4.23 14.73 -10.24
CA LEU A 537 4.95 15.41 -11.31
C LEU A 537 6.43 15.67 -10.95
N GLU A 538 6.75 16.02 -9.73
CA GLU A 538 8.15 16.20 -9.28
C GLU A 538 8.94 14.90 -9.29
N ALA A 539 8.29 13.78 -8.96
CA ALA A 539 8.86 12.44 -9.08
C ALA A 539 9.11 11.99 -10.53
N GLY A 540 8.67 12.77 -11.52
CA GLY A 540 8.98 12.57 -12.93
C GLY A 540 7.89 11.85 -13.75
N TRP A 541 6.74 11.54 -13.15
CA TRP A 541 5.64 10.90 -13.87
C TRP A 541 4.99 11.88 -14.86
N ARG A 542 5.00 11.54 -16.15
CA ARG A 542 4.45 12.36 -17.25
C ARG A 542 3.71 11.46 -18.24
N ALA A 543 2.88 12.07 -19.07
CA ALA A 543 2.21 11.43 -20.20
C ALA A 543 2.05 12.41 -21.38
N ASP A 544 1.79 11.88 -22.58
CA ASP A 544 1.49 12.66 -23.79
C ASP A 544 0.06 13.23 -23.81
N GLY A 545 -0.80 12.74 -22.93
CA GLY A 545 -2.13 13.26 -22.66
C GLY A 545 -2.64 12.78 -21.31
N ALA A 546 -3.59 13.50 -20.72
CA ALA A 546 -4.18 13.14 -19.44
C ALA A 546 -5.69 13.37 -19.38
N ILE A 547 -6.38 12.57 -18.57
CA ILE A 547 -7.77 12.80 -18.18
C ILE A 547 -7.82 12.82 -16.66
N VAL A 548 -8.31 13.92 -16.09
CA VAL A 548 -8.63 14.01 -14.66
C VAL A 548 -10.09 13.58 -14.49
N ASN A 549 -10.34 12.61 -13.60
CA ASN A 549 -11.59 11.85 -13.60
C ASN A 549 -12.73 12.38 -12.70
N GLU A 550 -12.78 13.69 -12.47
CA GLU A 550 -13.79 14.35 -11.62
C GLU A 550 -15.24 14.10 -12.08
N PRO A 551 -16.22 14.22 -11.15
CA PRO A 551 -17.64 14.01 -11.44
C PRO A 551 -18.23 15.14 -12.29
N THR A 552 -18.02 15.03 -13.59
CA THR A 552 -18.44 16.03 -14.59
C THR A 552 -19.76 15.65 -15.26
N ALA A 553 -20.51 14.69 -14.73
CA ALA A 553 -21.77 14.21 -15.30
C ALA A 553 -21.67 13.85 -16.80
N GLU A 554 -20.57 13.21 -17.18
CA GLU A 554 -20.23 12.78 -18.54
C GLU A 554 -20.09 13.93 -19.57
N VAL A 555 -20.02 15.19 -19.16
CA VAL A 555 -19.63 16.32 -20.04
C VAL A 555 -18.15 16.63 -19.93
N ILE A 556 -17.53 17.11 -21.01
CA ILE A 556 -16.08 17.36 -21.04
C ILE A 556 -15.81 18.80 -20.59
N VAL A 557 -15.12 18.98 -19.47
CA VAL A 557 -14.63 20.30 -19.07
C VAL A 557 -13.26 20.54 -19.69
N HIS A 558 -13.16 21.61 -20.47
CA HIS A 558 -11.94 21.96 -21.20
C HIS A 558 -11.27 23.25 -20.72
N ALA A 559 -11.88 23.94 -19.75
CA ALA A 559 -11.29 25.09 -19.08
C ALA A 559 -11.92 25.30 -17.71
N HIS A 560 -11.12 25.75 -16.75
CA HIS A 560 -11.61 26.22 -15.46
C HIS A 560 -10.78 27.39 -14.93
N LYS A 561 -11.31 28.10 -13.94
CA LYS A 561 -10.63 29.25 -13.32
C LYS A 561 -9.49 28.81 -12.40
N GLY A 562 -8.55 29.71 -12.19
CA GLY A 562 -7.55 29.63 -11.12
C GLY A 562 -8.01 30.41 -9.89
N PHE A 563 -7.14 30.50 -8.88
CA PHE A 563 -7.35 31.42 -7.78
C PHE A 563 -6.05 31.90 -7.13
N VAL A 564 -6.14 33.03 -6.45
CA VAL A 564 -5.09 33.63 -5.63
C VAL A 564 -5.70 34.04 -4.30
N TRP A 565 -5.07 33.64 -3.21
CA TRP A 565 -5.37 34.13 -1.87
C TRP A 565 -4.36 35.20 -1.46
N ALA A 566 -4.87 36.28 -0.89
CA ALA A 566 -4.06 37.40 -0.44
C ALA A 566 -4.49 37.89 0.94
N GLU A 567 -3.53 38.35 1.72
CA GLU A 567 -3.75 39.04 2.98
C GLU A 567 -3.30 40.49 2.86
N VAL A 568 -4.15 41.40 3.32
CA VAL A 568 -3.87 42.83 3.41
C VAL A 568 -3.95 43.24 4.87
N ASP A 569 -2.80 43.55 5.46
CA ASP A 569 -2.71 44.15 6.78
C ASP A 569 -2.76 45.65 6.65
N ILE A 570 -3.71 46.29 7.32
CA ILE A 570 -3.86 47.74 7.35
C ILE A 570 -3.50 48.22 8.75
N HIS A 571 -2.52 49.12 8.81
CA HIS A 571 -1.90 49.54 10.06
C HIS A 571 -2.49 50.84 10.59
N GLY A 572 -2.69 50.87 11.89
CA GLY A 572 -3.13 52.01 12.68
C GLY A 572 -2.13 52.33 13.80
N VAL A 573 -2.61 53.03 14.82
CA VAL A 573 -1.86 53.35 16.04
C VAL A 573 -2.81 53.18 17.21
N ALA A 574 -2.46 52.28 18.13
CA ALA A 574 -3.25 52.06 19.33
C ALA A 574 -3.23 53.29 20.25
N ALA A 575 -4.41 53.68 20.72
CA ALA A 575 -4.59 54.74 21.70
C ALA A 575 -5.89 54.51 22.47
N HIS A 576 -5.99 55.08 23.66
CA HIS A 576 -7.27 55.08 24.40
C HIS A 576 -8.34 55.83 23.59
N GLY A 577 -9.58 55.32 23.58
CA GLY A 577 -10.68 55.82 22.76
C GLY A 577 -11.02 57.31 22.99
N SER A 578 -10.69 57.82 24.18
CA SER A 578 -10.84 59.25 24.51
C SER A 578 -9.73 60.16 23.96
N LEU A 579 -8.67 59.61 23.33
CA LEU A 579 -7.51 60.34 22.81
C LEU A 579 -7.43 60.24 21.27
N PRO A 580 -8.39 60.84 20.53
CA PRO A 580 -8.47 60.70 19.08
C PRO A 580 -7.25 61.25 18.32
N SER A 581 -6.49 62.19 18.90
CA SER A 581 -5.29 62.74 18.27
C SER A 581 -4.06 61.83 18.40
N ALA A 582 -4.10 60.80 19.26
CA ALA A 582 -2.99 59.89 19.52
C ALA A 582 -3.12 58.56 18.77
N GLY A 583 -4.29 58.25 18.22
CA GLY A 583 -4.57 56.99 17.54
C GLY A 583 -4.81 57.14 16.04
N VAL A 584 -4.63 56.04 15.32
CA VAL A 584 -5.05 55.88 13.92
C VAL A 584 -5.87 54.60 13.87
N ASP A 585 -7.12 54.71 13.43
CA ASP A 585 -8.06 53.59 13.39
C ASP A 585 -7.82 52.70 12.16
N ALA A 586 -7.17 51.54 12.35
CA ALA A 586 -6.95 50.57 11.28
C ALA A 586 -8.25 50.03 10.65
N ILE A 587 -9.32 49.85 11.42
CA ILE A 587 -10.61 49.31 10.92
C ILE A 587 -11.26 50.34 9.99
N THR A 588 -11.31 51.61 10.41
CA THR A 588 -11.82 52.69 9.56
C THR A 588 -10.99 52.84 8.28
N ARG A 589 -9.67 52.62 8.34
CA ARG A 589 -8.81 52.61 7.14
C ARG A 589 -9.11 51.42 6.23
N ALA A 590 -9.35 50.23 6.78
CA ALA A 590 -9.79 49.07 6.01
C ALA A 590 -11.09 49.31 5.23
N GLY A 591 -12.02 50.11 5.78
CA GLY A 591 -13.23 50.52 5.08
C GLY A 591 -12.97 51.19 3.71
N TYR A 592 -11.91 52.01 3.59
CA TYR A 592 -11.55 52.63 2.30
C TYR A 592 -11.06 51.59 1.29
N PHE A 593 -10.29 50.60 1.75
CA PHE A 593 -9.83 49.51 0.91
C PHE A 593 -10.99 48.65 0.39
N LEU A 594 -11.93 48.28 1.26
CA LEU A 594 -13.10 47.48 0.88
C LEU A 594 -13.97 48.16 -0.19
N VAL A 595 -14.11 49.49 -0.14
CA VAL A 595 -14.84 50.25 -1.17
C VAL A 595 -14.12 50.20 -2.52
N GLU A 596 -12.80 50.31 -2.56
CA GLU A 596 -12.05 50.20 -3.82
C GLU A 596 -11.98 48.75 -4.33
N LEU A 597 -11.97 47.78 -3.43
CA LEU A 597 -12.07 46.35 -3.76
C LEU A 597 -13.41 46.01 -4.43
N ASP A 598 -14.52 46.55 -3.93
CA ASP A 598 -15.85 46.36 -4.52
C ASP A 598 -15.91 46.91 -5.95
N LYS A 599 -15.42 48.14 -6.16
CA LYS A 599 -15.29 48.73 -7.50
C LYS A 599 -14.36 47.91 -8.41
N TYR A 600 -13.30 47.33 -7.87
CA TYR A 600 -12.40 46.46 -8.61
C TYR A 600 -13.10 45.16 -9.02
N SER A 601 -13.90 44.57 -8.13
CA SER A 601 -14.74 43.40 -8.41
C SER A 601 -15.69 43.64 -9.59
N ASP A 602 -16.32 44.83 -9.65
CA ASP A 602 -17.15 45.22 -10.78
C ASP A 602 -16.37 45.39 -12.07
N ARG A 603 -15.20 46.06 -12.02
CA ARG A 603 -14.34 46.24 -13.20
C ARG A 603 -13.87 44.91 -13.78
N LEU A 604 -13.52 43.94 -12.95
CA LEU A 604 -13.07 42.62 -13.40
C LEU A 604 -14.13 41.88 -14.24
N ARG A 605 -15.41 42.06 -13.91
CA ARG A 605 -16.52 41.42 -14.63
C ARG A 605 -16.92 42.15 -15.92
N GLN A 606 -16.48 43.38 -16.12
CA GLN A 606 -16.84 44.16 -17.30
C GLN A 606 -16.23 43.57 -18.57
N GLY A 607 -17.04 43.46 -19.63
CA GLY A 607 -16.58 42.98 -20.94
C GLY A 607 -16.50 41.46 -21.11
N TRP A 608 -16.99 40.69 -20.14
CA TRP A 608 -17.10 39.23 -20.24
C TRP A 608 -18.49 38.81 -20.73
N ASP A 609 -18.54 38.15 -21.89
CA ASP A 609 -19.78 37.60 -22.47
C ASP A 609 -20.31 36.38 -21.70
N ASP A 610 -19.40 35.64 -21.07
CA ASP A 610 -19.72 34.49 -20.20
C ASP A 610 -19.50 34.89 -18.73
N PRO A 611 -20.58 35.17 -17.97
CA PRO A 611 -20.47 35.54 -16.57
C PRO A 611 -19.88 34.43 -15.70
N VAL A 612 -20.05 33.15 -16.08
CA VAL A 612 -19.51 32.02 -15.33
C VAL A 612 -18.00 32.02 -15.41
N MET A 613 -17.42 32.43 -16.53
CA MET A 613 -15.97 32.54 -16.71
C MET A 613 -15.38 33.91 -16.37
N ALA A 614 -16.21 34.89 -16.00
CA ALA A 614 -15.71 36.20 -15.62
C ALA A 614 -14.82 36.14 -14.36
N PRO A 615 -13.68 36.83 -14.32
CA PRO A 615 -12.84 36.90 -13.15
C PRO A 615 -13.58 37.54 -11.96
N THR A 616 -13.38 37.02 -10.74
CA THR A 616 -13.99 37.57 -9.52
C THR A 616 -12.97 37.80 -8.40
N VAL A 617 -13.31 38.72 -7.49
CA VAL A 617 -12.59 38.96 -6.24
C VAL A 617 -13.57 39.32 -5.14
N HIS A 618 -13.31 38.86 -3.92
CA HIS A 618 -14.05 39.26 -2.73
C HIS A 618 -13.16 39.22 -1.49
N ALA A 619 -13.59 39.94 -0.44
CA ALA A 619 -13.01 39.80 0.89
C ALA A 619 -13.67 38.62 1.62
N SER A 620 -12.88 37.59 1.91
CA SER A 620 -13.35 36.35 2.54
C SER A 620 -13.44 36.49 4.06
N THR A 621 -12.48 37.18 4.68
CA THR A 621 -12.54 37.50 6.13
C THR A 621 -11.95 38.87 6.43
N ILE A 622 -12.39 39.48 7.55
CA ILE A 622 -11.83 40.71 8.10
C ILE A 622 -11.74 40.61 9.61
N LYS A 623 -10.60 41.00 10.18
CA LYS A 623 -10.38 41.03 11.63
C LYS A 623 -9.61 42.29 12.03
N GLY A 624 -10.08 43.01 13.04
CA GLY A 624 -9.38 44.18 13.57
C GLY A 624 -9.94 44.60 14.92
N GLY A 625 -9.08 45.21 15.75
CA GLY A 625 -9.41 45.62 17.11
C GLY A 625 -9.38 44.50 18.15
N GLU A 626 -9.14 44.90 19.40
CA GLU A 626 -9.00 43.99 20.55
C GLU A 626 -10.08 44.25 21.61
N GLU A 627 -10.46 45.52 21.81
CA GLU A 627 -11.48 45.92 22.78
C GLU A 627 -12.12 47.28 22.40
N PRO A 628 -13.33 47.60 22.91
CA PRO A 628 -14.11 48.76 22.46
C PRO A 628 -13.51 50.15 22.78
N SER A 629 -12.66 50.24 23.80
CA SER A 629 -12.14 51.51 24.34
C SER A 629 -10.76 51.86 23.80
N SER A 630 -10.31 51.21 22.72
CA SER A 630 -9.01 51.45 22.10
C SER A 630 -9.12 51.59 20.58
N TYR A 631 -8.32 52.48 20.01
CA TYR A 631 -8.11 52.54 18.57
C TYR A 631 -7.38 51.27 18.10
N PRO A 632 -7.87 50.58 17.05
CA PRO A 632 -7.26 49.36 16.56
C PRO A 632 -5.94 49.66 15.84
N ALA A 633 -4.86 49.03 16.26
CA ALA A 633 -3.54 49.18 15.62
C ALA A 633 -3.39 48.35 14.33
N LEU A 634 -4.23 47.34 14.12
CA LEU A 634 -4.16 46.44 12.97
C LEU A 634 -5.56 46.01 12.55
N CYS A 635 -5.78 45.93 11.24
CA CYS A 635 -6.91 45.26 10.64
C CYS A 635 -6.44 44.43 9.44
N THR A 636 -6.65 43.12 9.48
CA THR A 636 -6.28 42.18 8.42
C THR A 636 -7.51 41.83 7.59
N VAL A 637 -7.39 41.91 6.27
CA VAL A 637 -8.40 41.49 5.30
C VAL A 637 -7.84 40.35 4.45
N VAL A 638 -8.51 39.20 4.43
CA VAL A 638 -8.17 38.06 3.57
C VAL A 638 -9.05 38.10 2.32
N LEU A 639 -8.46 37.91 1.16
CA LEU A 639 -9.12 37.98 -0.15
C LEU A 639 -8.98 36.65 -0.88
N GLU A 640 -10.03 36.26 -1.61
CA GLU A 640 -9.93 35.30 -2.71
C GLU A 640 -10.20 36.01 -4.02
N ARG A 641 -9.29 35.81 -4.97
CA ARG A 641 -9.42 36.23 -6.36
C ARG A 641 -9.44 34.98 -7.25
N ARG A 642 -10.52 34.73 -7.99
CA ARG A 642 -10.59 33.72 -9.07
C ARG A 642 -9.99 34.22 -10.40
N THR A 643 -8.89 33.65 -10.85
CA THR A 643 -8.16 34.06 -12.07
C THR A 643 -8.64 33.33 -13.33
N VAL A 644 -8.36 33.92 -14.50
CA VAL A 644 -8.65 33.35 -15.82
C VAL A 644 -7.40 33.29 -16.69
N GLY A 645 -7.47 32.61 -17.85
CA GLY A 645 -6.32 32.46 -18.76
C GLY A 645 -5.62 33.80 -19.07
N GLY A 646 -4.30 33.83 -18.86
CA GLY A 646 -3.46 35.03 -19.01
C GLY A 646 -3.17 35.79 -17.70
N GLU A 647 -3.93 35.54 -16.63
CA GLU A 647 -3.69 36.12 -15.31
C GLU A 647 -2.81 35.20 -14.45
N THR A 648 -1.94 35.80 -13.63
CA THR A 648 -1.00 35.09 -12.77
C THR A 648 -1.01 35.68 -11.37
N ARG A 649 -0.37 34.99 -10.42
CA ARG A 649 -0.02 35.55 -9.11
C ARG A 649 0.52 36.97 -9.20
N GLY A 650 1.46 37.21 -10.11
CA GLY A 650 2.12 38.50 -10.27
C GLY A 650 1.18 39.60 -10.79
N THR A 651 0.24 39.27 -11.67
CA THR A 651 -0.73 40.26 -12.16
C THR A 651 -1.71 40.65 -11.06
N VAL A 652 -2.23 39.67 -10.31
CA VAL A 652 -3.13 39.92 -9.17
C VAL A 652 -2.44 40.76 -8.09
N GLU A 653 -1.20 40.43 -7.74
CA GLU A 653 -0.45 41.21 -6.76
C GLU A 653 -0.26 42.66 -7.22
N ALA A 654 0.08 42.88 -8.49
CA ALA A 654 0.27 44.22 -9.05
C ALA A 654 -1.04 45.04 -9.03
N GLU A 655 -2.18 44.43 -9.36
CA GLU A 655 -3.49 45.09 -9.34
C GLU A 655 -3.93 45.47 -7.93
N LEU A 656 -3.78 44.57 -6.95
CA LEU A 656 -4.07 44.87 -5.55
C LEU A 656 -3.13 45.94 -5.00
N ARG A 657 -1.85 45.88 -5.34
CA ARG A 657 -0.85 46.87 -4.94
C ARG A 657 -1.15 48.25 -5.51
N ASP A 658 -1.58 48.36 -6.77
CA ASP A 658 -1.98 49.63 -7.36
C ASP A 658 -3.16 50.28 -6.62
N ILE A 659 -4.16 49.49 -6.21
CA ILE A 659 -5.28 49.98 -5.38
C ILE A 659 -4.76 50.51 -4.04
N LEU A 660 -3.92 49.73 -3.35
CA LEU A 660 -3.39 50.06 -2.03
C LEU A 660 -2.44 51.27 -2.07
N ASP A 661 -1.62 51.39 -3.12
CA ASP A 661 -0.71 52.52 -3.34
C ASP A 661 -1.44 53.82 -3.70
N LYS A 662 -2.61 53.73 -4.34
CA LYS A 662 -3.49 54.89 -4.51
C LYS A 662 -4.06 55.33 -3.16
N LEU A 663 -4.55 54.39 -2.37
CA LEU A 663 -5.10 54.66 -1.04
C LEU A 663 -4.07 55.25 -0.08
N SER A 664 -2.81 54.77 -0.09
CA SER A 664 -1.73 55.33 0.73
C SER A 664 -1.41 56.79 0.42
N LYS A 665 -1.74 57.25 -0.80
CA LYS A 665 -1.57 58.65 -1.23
C LYS A 665 -2.81 59.51 -0.97
N THR A 666 -4.01 58.94 -1.04
CA THR A 666 -5.27 59.69 -0.96
C THR A 666 -5.94 59.67 0.42
N VAL A 667 -5.67 58.65 1.23
CA VAL A 667 -6.24 58.48 2.57
C VAL A 667 -5.18 58.80 3.61
N ARG A 668 -5.45 59.77 4.47
CA ARG A 668 -4.53 60.19 5.53
C ARG A 668 -4.21 59.03 6.47
N ASP A 669 -2.93 58.87 6.80
CA ASP A 669 -2.42 57.85 7.73
C ASP A 669 -2.69 56.40 7.28
N PHE A 670 -2.89 56.15 5.98
CA PHE A 670 -3.07 54.79 5.44
C PHE A 670 -1.73 54.11 5.20
N ARG A 671 -1.48 53.00 5.91
CA ARG A 671 -0.30 52.15 5.77
C ARG A 671 -0.75 50.70 5.65
N TYR A 672 -0.05 49.92 4.83
CA TYR A 672 -0.43 48.55 4.58
C TYR A 672 0.77 47.63 4.36
N ASP A 673 0.57 46.33 4.58
CA ASP A 673 1.37 45.24 4.03
C ASP A 673 0.46 44.34 3.19
N LEU A 674 0.96 43.88 2.03
CA LEU A 674 0.27 42.95 1.13
C LEU A 674 1.09 41.67 1.04
N ARG A 675 0.45 40.52 1.23
CA ARG A 675 1.04 39.19 1.08
C ARG A 675 0.15 38.33 0.19
N ILE A 676 0.72 37.71 -0.83
CA ILE A 676 0.06 36.60 -1.52
C ILE A 676 0.39 35.32 -0.75
N THR A 677 -0.63 34.66 -0.22
CA THR A 677 -0.46 33.51 0.68
C THR A 677 -0.52 32.19 -0.06
N PHE A 678 -1.30 32.09 -1.14
CA PHE A 678 -1.44 30.87 -1.92
C PHE A 678 -1.99 31.17 -3.32
N ASP A 679 -1.67 30.34 -4.31
CA ASP A 679 -2.21 30.46 -5.66
C ASP A 679 -2.26 29.14 -6.41
N ARG A 680 -3.22 29.05 -7.33
CA ARG A 680 -3.44 27.93 -8.23
C ARG A 680 -3.80 28.46 -9.63
N PRO A 681 -3.11 28.01 -10.70
CA PRO A 681 -3.31 28.58 -12.03
C PRO A 681 -4.66 28.16 -12.64
N PRO A 682 -5.22 28.96 -13.56
CA PRO A 682 -6.31 28.52 -14.43
C PRO A 682 -5.78 27.52 -15.46
N PHE A 683 -6.68 26.79 -16.12
CA PHE A 683 -6.32 25.96 -17.27
C PHE A 683 -7.32 26.11 -18.41
N SER A 684 -6.85 25.85 -19.63
CA SER A 684 -7.70 25.67 -20.80
C SER A 684 -7.00 24.83 -21.87
N ILE A 685 -7.78 24.06 -22.63
CA ILE A 685 -7.36 23.40 -23.87
C ILE A 685 -8.35 23.74 -24.98
N ASP A 686 -7.86 23.95 -26.21
CA ASP A 686 -8.72 24.20 -27.35
C ASP A 686 -9.51 22.94 -27.73
N THR A 687 -10.78 23.12 -28.09
CA THR A 687 -11.68 22.00 -28.41
C THR A 687 -11.31 21.26 -29.69
N ASP A 688 -10.53 21.89 -30.58
CA ASP A 688 -9.99 21.30 -31.81
C ASP A 688 -8.57 20.73 -31.62
N HIS A 689 -7.99 20.81 -30.41
CA HIS A 689 -6.73 20.16 -30.11
C HIS A 689 -6.83 18.65 -30.40
N PRO A 690 -5.81 18.00 -31.01
CA PRO A 690 -5.91 16.61 -31.44
C PRO A 690 -6.32 15.63 -30.33
N PHE A 691 -5.84 15.85 -29.11
CA PHE A 691 -6.25 15.07 -27.94
C PHE A 691 -7.73 15.29 -27.58
N ALA A 692 -8.18 16.55 -27.54
CA ALA A 692 -9.56 16.89 -27.19
C ALA A 692 -10.56 16.36 -28.23
N ALA A 693 -10.22 16.48 -29.52
CA ALA A 693 -11.02 15.94 -30.61
C ALA A 693 -11.14 14.40 -30.55
N LEU A 694 -10.04 13.70 -30.21
CA LEU A 694 -10.03 12.24 -30.05
C LEU A 694 -10.96 11.81 -28.91
N VAL A 695 -10.81 12.42 -27.72
CA VAL A 695 -11.62 12.09 -26.54
C VAL A 695 -13.10 12.39 -26.82
N SER A 696 -13.40 13.58 -27.36
CA SER A 696 -14.77 13.98 -27.72
C SER A 696 -15.42 13.03 -28.72
N GLY A 697 -14.67 12.55 -29.72
CA GLY A 697 -15.15 11.57 -30.69
C GLY A 697 -15.53 10.23 -30.04
N ILE A 698 -14.70 9.72 -29.12
CA ILE A 698 -14.95 8.47 -28.41
C ILE A 698 -16.13 8.61 -27.44
N VAL A 699 -16.20 9.72 -26.71
CA VAL A 699 -17.35 10.04 -25.83
C VAL A 699 -18.63 10.11 -26.65
N THR A 700 -18.62 10.81 -27.78
CA THR A 700 -19.78 10.93 -28.68
C THR A 700 -20.26 9.55 -29.16
N GLU A 701 -19.33 8.71 -29.61
CA GLU A 701 -19.62 7.35 -30.07
C GLU A 701 -20.22 6.48 -28.95
N SER A 702 -19.71 6.62 -27.72
CA SER A 702 -20.10 5.79 -26.58
C SER A 702 -21.41 6.22 -25.93
N LEU A 703 -21.70 7.52 -25.91
CA LEU A 703 -22.96 8.06 -25.37
C LEU A 703 -24.10 8.05 -26.40
N GLY A 704 -23.81 7.84 -27.68
CA GLY A 704 -24.80 7.93 -28.77
C GLY A 704 -25.34 9.34 -29.01
N LYS A 705 -24.70 10.36 -28.43
CA LYS A 705 -25.06 11.79 -28.52
C LYS A 705 -23.79 12.62 -28.55
N GLN A 706 -23.85 13.81 -29.17
CA GLN A 706 -22.70 14.70 -29.27
C GLN A 706 -22.12 15.04 -27.89
N ALA A 707 -20.81 14.81 -27.70
CA ALA A 707 -20.11 15.20 -26.49
C ALA A 707 -20.14 16.72 -26.33
N LYS A 708 -20.49 17.18 -25.12
CA LYS A 708 -20.60 18.60 -24.80
C LYS A 708 -19.31 19.07 -24.14
N PHE A 709 -18.71 20.12 -24.69
CA PHE A 709 -17.65 20.86 -24.03
C PHE A 709 -18.24 21.97 -23.17
N ILE A 710 -17.75 22.11 -21.95
CA ILE A 710 -18.13 23.18 -21.03
C ILE A 710 -16.90 23.77 -20.32
N ARG A 711 -17.12 24.89 -19.65
CA ARG A 711 -16.14 25.58 -18.81
C ARG A 711 -16.74 25.72 -17.42
N GLU A 712 -15.91 25.58 -16.39
CA GLU A 712 -16.37 25.56 -15.01
C GLU A 712 -15.67 26.62 -14.15
N PRO A 713 -16.35 27.19 -13.13
CA PRO A 713 -15.78 28.26 -12.31
C PRO A 713 -14.90 27.74 -11.16
N PHE A 714 -14.93 26.44 -10.87
CA PHE A 714 -14.12 25.80 -9.83
C PHE A 714 -12.66 25.56 -10.30
N TRP A 715 -11.84 24.91 -9.48
CA TRP A 715 -10.46 24.56 -9.78
C TRP A 715 -10.26 23.06 -9.61
N THR A 716 -9.34 22.45 -10.38
CA THR A 716 -8.94 21.03 -10.27
C THR A 716 -7.48 20.85 -10.66
N ASP A 717 -6.94 19.66 -10.43
CA ASP A 717 -5.59 19.23 -10.81
C ASP A 717 -5.25 19.32 -12.32
N CYS A 718 -6.25 19.50 -13.20
CA CYS A 718 -6.01 19.78 -14.62
C CYS A 718 -4.99 20.92 -14.81
N ALA A 719 -5.06 21.96 -13.98
CA ALA A 719 -4.15 23.10 -14.10
C ALA A 719 -2.69 22.74 -13.82
N LEU A 720 -2.43 21.82 -12.90
CA LEU A 720 -1.08 21.37 -12.57
C LEU A 720 -0.48 20.55 -13.72
N LEU A 721 -1.27 19.65 -14.31
CA LEU A 721 -0.87 18.87 -15.47
C LEU A 721 -0.62 19.77 -16.70
N ALA A 722 -1.54 20.70 -16.97
CA ALA A 722 -1.42 21.67 -18.06
C ALA A 722 -0.18 22.57 -17.89
N SER A 723 0.20 22.93 -16.65
CA SER A 723 1.41 23.72 -16.38
C SER A 723 2.72 23.01 -16.76
N LYS A 724 2.66 21.70 -17.02
CA LYS A 724 3.76 20.86 -17.52
C LYS A 724 3.61 20.49 -19.00
N ASP A 725 2.82 21.27 -19.74
CA ASP A 725 2.55 21.09 -21.17
C ASP A 725 1.88 19.75 -21.53
N ILE A 726 1.18 19.13 -20.56
CA ILE A 726 0.41 17.90 -20.80
C ILE A 726 -1.00 18.30 -21.27
N PRO A 727 -1.42 17.91 -22.50
CA PRO A 727 -2.80 18.09 -22.93
C PRO A 727 -3.75 17.33 -22.01
N VAL A 728 -4.67 18.03 -21.36
CA VAL A 728 -5.52 17.46 -20.31
C VAL A 728 -6.97 17.86 -20.46
N LEU A 729 -7.87 16.95 -20.10
CA LEU A 729 -9.31 17.18 -20.00
C LEU A 729 -9.84 16.70 -18.65
N LEU A 730 -10.91 17.32 -18.16
CA LEU A 730 -11.69 16.82 -17.03
C LEU A 730 -12.87 16.01 -17.58
N TRP A 731 -13.01 14.75 -17.18
CA TRP A 731 -14.12 13.91 -17.61
C TRP A 731 -14.32 12.69 -16.70
N GLY A 732 -15.55 12.48 -16.23
CA GLY A 732 -15.86 11.45 -15.25
C GLY A 732 -17.36 11.22 -15.00
N PRO A 733 -17.68 10.46 -13.93
CA PRO A 733 -19.04 9.98 -13.66
C PRO A 733 -20.05 11.07 -13.38
N LYS A 734 -21.32 10.66 -13.35
CA LYS A 734 -22.45 11.49 -12.92
C LYS A 734 -22.81 11.15 -11.49
N GLY A 735 -22.98 12.18 -10.67
CA GLY A 735 -23.60 12.08 -9.37
C GLY A 735 -24.19 13.41 -8.91
N ASP A 736 -24.36 13.54 -7.60
CA ASP A 736 -24.84 14.76 -6.94
C ASP A 736 -24.40 14.77 -5.47
N GLY A 737 -24.43 15.96 -4.87
CA GLY A 737 -24.18 16.13 -3.44
C GLY A 737 -22.71 16.30 -3.05
N LEU A 738 -21.88 16.84 -3.94
CA LEU A 738 -20.48 17.22 -3.62
C LEU A 738 -20.44 18.03 -2.32
N HIS A 739 -19.70 17.52 -1.33
CA HIS A 739 -19.52 18.12 0.01
C HIS A 739 -20.81 18.27 0.82
N ALA A 740 -21.93 17.70 0.37
CA ALA A 740 -23.24 17.83 0.99
C ALA A 740 -23.46 16.76 2.07
N LYS A 741 -24.64 16.80 2.70
CA LYS A 741 -25.07 15.86 3.74
C LYS A 741 -25.34 14.44 3.23
N GLU A 742 -25.57 14.33 1.93
CA GLU A 742 -25.79 13.10 1.18
C GLU A 742 -25.06 13.27 -0.14
N GLU A 743 -24.30 12.27 -0.55
CA GLU A 743 -23.52 12.25 -1.79
C GLU A 743 -23.72 10.88 -2.45
N TRP A 744 -23.87 10.88 -3.78
CA TRP A 744 -24.03 9.65 -4.54
C TRP A 744 -23.52 9.73 -5.97
N ALA A 745 -23.09 8.60 -6.51
CA ALA A 745 -22.73 8.42 -7.92
C ALA A 745 -23.70 7.44 -8.63
N ASP A 746 -24.01 7.72 -9.89
CA ASP A 746 -24.89 6.93 -10.75
C ASP A 746 -24.18 5.65 -11.23
N VAL A 747 -24.74 4.49 -10.87
CA VAL A 747 -24.11 3.17 -11.12
C VAL A 747 -23.86 2.91 -12.61
N GLU A 748 -24.80 3.26 -13.48
CA GLU A 748 -24.62 3.07 -14.92
C GLU A 748 -23.54 4.00 -15.48
N SER A 749 -23.47 5.24 -14.96
CA SER A 749 -22.45 6.21 -15.35
C SER A 749 -21.04 5.72 -14.99
N ILE A 750 -20.84 5.16 -13.80
CA ILE A 750 -19.55 4.58 -13.38
C ILE A 750 -19.06 3.54 -14.40
N GLN A 751 -19.92 2.57 -14.75
CA GLN A 751 -19.58 1.52 -15.70
C GLN A 751 -19.29 2.06 -17.10
N ARG A 752 -20.08 3.05 -17.53
CA ARG A 752 -19.93 3.71 -18.83
C ARG A 752 -18.59 4.44 -18.91
N VAL A 753 -18.26 5.24 -17.90
CA VAL A 753 -16.99 5.97 -17.83
C VAL A 753 -15.81 5.02 -17.85
N ALA A 754 -15.82 3.95 -17.04
CA ALA A 754 -14.75 2.95 -17.06
C ALA A 754 -14.53 2.35 -18.46
N THR A 755 -15.62 1.99 -19.14
CA THR A 755 -15.59 1.46 -20.51
C THR A 755 -14.98 2.48 -21.49
N VAL A 756 -15.41 3.73 -21.42
CA VAL A 756 -14.94 4.79 -22.33
C VAL A 756 -13.48 5.14 -22.08
N LEU A 757 -13.03 5.25 -20.83
CA LEU A 757 -11.63 5.46 -20.49
C LEU A 757 -10.75 4.35 -21.10
N GLY A 758 -11.19 3.08 -21.00
CA GLY A 758 -10.51 1.96 -21.64
C GLY A 758 -10.42 2.08 -23.17
N ARG A 759 -11.46 2.62 -23.83
CA ARG A 759 -11.45 2.91 -25.28
C ARG A 759 -10.54 4.09 -25.64
N VAL A 760 -10.47 5.11 -24.80
CA VAL A 760 -9.55 6.25 -24.98
C VAL A 760 -8.11 5.76 -24.90
N ALA A 761 -7.75 4.99 -23.87
CA ALA A 761 -6.44 4.36 -23.76
C ALA A 761 -6.13 3.52 -25.01
N GLY A 762 -7.07 2.67 -25.43
CA GLY A 762 -6.90 1.80 -26.59
C GLY A 762 -6.67 2.52 -27.92
N LYS A 763 -7.26 3.72 -28.12
CA LYS A 763 -7.05 4.51 -29.35
C LYS A 763 -5.85 5.46 -29.25
N PHE A 764 -5.59 6.04 -28.09
CA PHE A 764 -4.53 7.04 -27.92
C PHE A 764 -3.14 6.39 -27.81
N CYS A 765 -3.06 5.24 -27.15
CA CYS A 765 -1.82 4.51 -26.89
C CYS A 765 -1.52 3.40 -27.90
N ALA A 766 -2.35 3.24 -28.94
CA ALA A 766 -2.19 2.20 -29.98
C ALA A 766 -0.83 2.25 -30.68
#